data_AF-A0A3N9TNI5-F1
#
_entry.id   AF-A0A3N9TNI5-F1
#
_cell.length_a   1.000
_cell.length_b   1.000
_cell.length_c   1.000
_cell.angle_alpha   90.00
_cell.angle_beta   90.00
_cell.angle_gamma   90.00
#
_symmetry.space_group_name_H-M   'P 1'
#
loop_
_entity.id
_entity.type
_entity.pdbx_description
1 polymer ?
#
loop_
_entity_poly.entity_id
_entity_poly.type
_entity_poly.pdbx_seq_one_letter_code
_entity_poly.pdbx_strand_id
1 'polypeptide(L)'
;MRYVDDVVREVLSNMPNECNFIDYKQIPYKKEKYADFIKDVLAFLNCIESLDRDKFIIIGVENERLRKIGLKLGMPDDAAFQDLLDKISPRPCVSTGTISFENLDFGYICIPKTNNLRPYATSHSYPSNNPIVNAGTYYIRKGSKNTIADRYDLEKIFSLQNQELPILPSLKEETSREYSADLALFALIGGWNHTNHFDKEIIEKFIQEPYDSWIIRIKDVLQGEGSYINFHKNIWSTKGRETLIRNMKNSYYDYIFDDLQAVIVEVLSERNPKFDLRADERWLSKFYDKNTKYSTQLRTGLAEALPILSSMTDIFPNSSRVMLEDIISNTVHTILDTKNWEVWAGLEWYLPALAEAAPAVFIKSIEENILAVKQLFKETENDIVSRTYSGGLTRAIELVAWDPENFVHVCCVIVEVMNSEDSKEQSNLVNILSKILLPWRPQTLAPVSKRETVVKILLNEYADIGWKLLMKLIPGVITTTSSTYKPKWRTTVLDEVDHKITNLDYYLQNEIFLNLSIEYAESDSQRLIDLINVLDNISDDWRVKFLNVICADSIVARDDEYKYIIWERLSTVINRHKRYNHTDWAFSDIDIKRMEIMRDKVEPKALNVKNRIFFKSSRYDLFFSEDSKENSKQIFSFQVEAIKEILPTGLIELFKFNSEIEDSYSLGFCFGKVDQSSISCNDVFVFLDIKDSKKIDFIRGFVVGKYQLCGFDWIEEVAFQVMDKFQKAIIFAAMPFYIDTWILVENIMGDEQEEYWNLVDALPYQAVGLDDAIQKLIEFGCPIKAIDCITYQIDEGMRVPSDLAFKALTDATEELNGQRSVALYNTRKIIRYLQKQEGVAERELVRIEWMYLAIMGEEGLTPVTLERKLATEPAFFNEILCLAYKEKGAEKRVLTGKEETIAINAHRLLNSWRIIPGSEAIGELDKQKLTIWIDEMKEMAANSDRLDMGLNVIGGTLYYAPADKDGLWINKNVAELLNKREETIMRDAYTTKIFNERGAHFIDRTGAEEFQLASHYFEKADQLELNNFFRLASSMRELARDYERQGKIYIEE
;
A
#
# COMPACT_ATOMS: atom_id res chain seq x y z
N MET A 1 44.19 -38.94 -16.38
CA MET A 1 44.29 -37.76 -17.26
C MET A 1 44.63 -38.25 -18.66
N ARG A 2 44.06 -37.66 -19.72
CA ARG A 2 44.71 -37.66 -21.05
C ARG A 2 45.77 -36.56 -21.03
N TYR A 3 46.86 -36.68 -21.78
CA TYR A 3 47.80 -35.57 -21.98
C TYR A 3 47.21 -34.56 -22.96
N VAL A 4 47.63 -33.30 -22.88
CA VAL A 4 47.17 -32.22 -23.78
C VAL A 4 47.39 -32.62 -25.24
N ASP A 5 48.56 -33.20 -25.52
CA ASP A 5 48.93 -33.73 -26.84
C ASP A 5 47.98 -34.81 -27.37
N ASP A 6 47.41 -35.66 -26.52
CA ASP A 6 46.44 -36.68 -26.94
C ASP A 6 45.15 -36.02 -27.46
N VAL A 7 44.67 -35.01 -26.73
CA VAL A 7 43.45 -34.25 -27.08
C VAL A 7 43.67 -33.42 -28.34
N VAL A 8 44.85 -32.82 -28.50
CA VAL A 8 45.18 -32.08 -29.73
C VAL A 8 45.29 -33.04 -30.94
N ARG A 9 45.83 -34.26 -30.77
CA ARG A 9 45.81 -35.31 -31.82
C ARG A 9 44.40 -35.75 -32.17
N GLU A 10 43.51 -35.88 -31.18
CA GLU A 10 42.10 -36.21 -31.38
C GLU A 10 41.35 -35.10 -32.15
N VAL A 11 41.59 -33.83 -31.81
CA VAL A 11 41.06 -32.66 -32.55
C VAL A 11 41.60 -32.62 -33.98
N LEU A 12 42.90 -32.82 -34.19
CA LEU A 12 43.50 -32.88 -35.53
C LEU A 12 43.08 -34.13 -36.34
N SER A 13 42.60 -35.19 -35.69
CA SER A 13 42.05 -36.37 -36.38
C SER A 13 40.61 -36.11 -36.84
N ASN A 14 39.79 -35.52 -35.97
CA ASN A 14 38.34 -35.38 -36.18
C ASN A 14 37.92 -34.07 -36.85
N MET A 15 38.77 -33.02 -36.82
CA MET A 15 38.54 -31.68 -37.37
C MET A 15 37.12 -31.11 -37.09
N PRO A 16 36.69 -31.02 -35.82
CA PRO A 16 35.38 -30.43 -35.48
C PRO A 16 35.31 -28.94 -35.86
N ASN A 17 34.11 -28.44 -36.15
CA ASN A 17 33.86 -27.03 -36.44
C ASN A 17 34.20 -26.11 -35.26
N GLU A 18 34.51 -24.84 -35.56
CA GLU A 18 34.73 -23.81 -34.52
C GLU A 18 33.50 -23.62 -33.64
N CYS A 19 33.72 -23.58 -32.33
CA CYS A 19 32.67 -23.61 -31.33
C CYS A 19 33.15 -22.99 -30.01
N ASN A 20 32.35 -23.11 -28.96
CA ASN A 20 32.62 -22.54 -27.64
C ASN A 20 33.80 -23.20 -26.88
N PHE A 21 34.42 -24.27 -27.39
CA PHE A 21 35.68 -24.83 -26.85
C PHE A 21 36.82 -25.03 -27.87
N ILE A 22 36.61 -24.77 -29.17
CA ILE A 22 37.66 -24.87 -30.21
C ILE A 22 37.62 -23.67 -31.16
N ASP A 23 38.81 -23.15 -31.49
CA ASP A 23 39.08 -22.12 -32.50
C ASP A 23 40.27 -22.55 -33.35
N TYR A 24 40.33 -22.19 -34.63
CA TYR A 24 41.49 -22.41 -35.49
C TYR A 24 42.20 -21.10 -35.83
N LYS A 25 43.50 -21.17 -36.14
CA LYS A 25 44.26 -20.05 -36.72
C LYS A 25 45.20 -20.56 -37.81
N GLN A 26 45.27 -19.86 -38.93
CA GLN A 26 46.16 -20.20 -40.03
C GLN A 26 47.66 -19.95 -39.70
N ILE A 27 47.95 -18.99 -38.80
CA ILE A 27 49.30 -18.50 -38.48
C ILE A 27 49.35 -18.17 -36.96
N PRO A 28 50.48 -18.39 -36.25
CA PRO A 28 50.64 -17.97 -34.87
C PRO A 28 50.47 -16.47 -34.64
N TYR A 29 49.98 -16.09 -33.45
CA TYR A 29 49.89 -14.69 -33.03
C TYR A 29 51.28 -14.05 -32.96
N LYS A 30 51.52 -13.02 -33.77
CA LYS A 30 52.73 -12.19 -33.74
C LYS A 30 52.50 -10.90 -32.93
N LYS A 31 53.53 -10.07 -32.76
CA LYS A 31 53.48 -8.83 -31.97
C LYS A 31 52.36 -7.87 -32.40
N GLU A 32 52.05 -7.82 -33.70
CA GLU A 32 50.95 -7.03 -34.29
C GLU A 32 49.55 -7.59 -33.94
N LYS A 33 49.49 -8.82 -33.43
CA LYS A 33 48.29 -9.60 -33.12
C LYS A 33 48.20 -10.06 -31.66
N TYR A 34 49.11 -9.64 -30.79
CA TYR A 34 49.05 -9.91 -29.35
C TYR A 34 47.79 -9.33 -28.67
N ALA A 35 47.25 -8.22 -29.17
CA ALA A 35 45.97 -7.70 -28.71
C ALA A 35 44.79 -8.65 -29.02
N ASP A 36 44.84 -9.38 -30.14
CA ASP A 36 43.79 -10.35 -30.51
C ASP A 36 43.98 -11.69 -29.77
N PHE A 37 45.23 -12.09 -29.45
CA PHE A 37 45.49 -13.19 -28.50
C PHE A 37 44.83 -12.93 -27.14
N ILE A 38 45.01 -11.74 -26.56
CA ILE A 38 44.38 -11.36 -25.29
C ILE A 38 42.85 -11.45 -25.39
N LYS A 39 42.24 -10.93 -26.47
CA LYS A 39 40.78 -11.03 -26.69
C LYS A 39 40.30 -12.48 -26.77
N ASP A 40 40.95 -13.30 -27.58
CA ASP A 40 40.52 -14.68 -27.82
C ASP A 40 40.64 -15.52 -26.54
N VAL A 41 41.76 -15.39 -25.80
CA VAL A 41 41.94 -16.07 -24.49
C VAL A 41 40.92 -15.58 -23.46
N LEU A 42 40.67 -14.27 -23.35
CA LEU A 42 39.70 -13.72 -22.39
C LEU A 42 38.27 -14.18 -22.71
N ALA A 43 37.90 -14.19 -24.00
CA ALA A 43 36.60 -14.65 -24.46
C ALA A 43 36.37 -16.14 -24.14
N PHE A 44 37.39 -16.99 -24.28
CA PHE A 44 37.33 -18.39 -23.88
C PHE A 44 37.26 -18.59 -22.36
N LEU A 45 38.04 -17.83 -21.58
CA LEU A 45 38.02 -17.88 -20.12
C LEU A 45 36.63 -17.59 -19.56
N ASN A 46 35.94 -16.58 -20.09
CA ASN A 46 34.58 -16.19 -19.73
C ASN A 46 33.47 -16.99 -20.44
N CYS A 47 33.80 -17.91 -21.35
CA CYS A 47 32.79 -18.65 -22.10
C CYS A 47 32.00 -19.61 -21.19
N ILE A 48 30.72 -19.27 -21.00
CA ILE A 48 29.72 -19.96 -20.17
C ILE A 48 29.31 -21.33 -20.74
N GLU A 49 29.30 -21.48 -22.06
CA GLU A 49 28.74 -22.66 -22.74
C GLU A 49 29.64 -23.92 -22.65
N SER A 50 30.83 -23.79 -22.04
CA SER A 50 31.90 -24.78 -22.09
C SER A 50 32.77 -24.79 -20.82
N LEU A 51 32.18 -24.50 -19.65
CA LEU A 51 32.88 -24.43 -18.37
C LEU A 51 33.45 -25.79 -17.89
N ASP A 52 32.90 -26.90 -18.39
CA ASP A 52 33.18 -28.28 -17.98
C ASP A 52 34.43 -28.92 -18.62
N ARG A 53 35.04 -28.23 -19.61
CA ARG A 53 36.03 -28.78 -20.55
C ARG A 53 37.17 -27.82 -20.86
N ASP A 54 38.31 -28.40 -21.20
CA ASP A 54 39.48 -27.66 -21.65
C ASP A 54 39.22 -27.04 -23.04
N LYS A 55 39.75 -25.84 -23.26
CA LYS A 55 39.49 -25.02 -24.45
C LYS A 55 40.77 -24.86 -25.27
N PHE A 56 40.66 -24.91 -26.60
CA PHE A 56 41.82 -25.03 -27.49
C PHE A 56 41.78 -24.01 -28.64
N ILE A 57 42.91 -23.35 -28.88
CA ILE A 57 43.18 -22.63 -30.13
C ILE A 57 44.26 -23.41 -30.89
N ILE A 58 43.91 -23.97 -32.05
CA ILE A 58 44.79 -24.85 -32.85
C ILE A 58 45.33 -24.08 -34.06
N ILE A 59 46.65 -24.11 -34.23
CA ILE A 59 47.39 -23.22 -35.13
C ILE A 59 48.09 -24.03 -36.23
N GLY A 60 47.91 -23.61 -37.48
CA GLY A 60 48.30 -24.39 -38.67
C GLY A 60 47.11 -25.01 -39.42
N VAL A 61 45.90 -24.48 -39.20
CA VAL A 61 44.65 -24.90 -39.85
C VAL A 61 44.00 -23.69 -40.55
N GLU A 62 43.49 -23.89 -41.75
CA GLU A 62 42.78 -22.88 -42.56
C GLU A 62 41.27 -22.87 -42.23
N ASN A 63 40.80 -21.84 -41.52
CA ASN A 63 39.47 -21.78 -40.91
C ASN A 63 38.31 -22.04 -41.91
N GLU A 64 38.33 -21.43 -43.11
CA GLU A 64 37.22 -21.52 -44.08
C GLU A 64 36.94 -22.94 -44.61
N ARG A 65 37.93 -23.84 -44.54
CA ARG A 65 37.88 -25.19 -45.15
C ARG A 65 38.36 -26.29 -44.22
N LEU A 66 38.64 -25.94 -42.96
CA LEU A 66 39.31 -26.79 -41.95
C LEU A 66 40.52 -27.55 -42.52
N ARG A 67 41.28 -26.91 -43.41
CA ARG A 67 42.40 -27.57 -44.09
C ARG A 67 43.65 -27.55 -43.19
N LYS A 68 44.16 -28.73 -42.87
CA LYS A 68 45.51 -28.93 -42.32
C LYS A 68 46.55 -28.36 -43.26
N ILE A 69 47.34 -27.39 -42.80
CA ILE A 69 48.45 -26.78 -43.56
C ILE A 69 49.79 -26.75 -42.81
N GLY A 70 49.76 -26.95 -41.49
CA GLY A 70 50.94 -26.92 -40.62
C GLY A 70 51.49 -25.52 -40.36
N LEU A 71 52.40 -25.43 -39.39
CA LEU A 71 53.16 -24.25 -39.03
C LEU A 71 54.21 -23.93 -40.12
N LYS A 72 53.88 -22.97 -40.99
CA LYS A 72 54.85 -22.35 -41.93
C LYS A 72 55.87 -21.43 -41.22
N LEU A 73 55.63 -21.14 -39.95
CA LEU A 73 56.44 -20.33 -39.05
C LEU A 73 56.31 -20.95 -37.66
N GLY A 74 57.42 -21.09 -36.93
CA GLY A 74 57.41 -21.61 -35.56
C GLY A 74 56.56 -20.75 -34.61
N MET A 75 56.11 -21.37 -33.52
CA MET A 75 55.44 -20.66 -32.44
C MET A 75 56.36 -19.57 -31.84
N PRO A 76 55.82 -18.44 -31.35
CA PRO A 76 56.52 -17.57 -30.43
C PRO A 76 56.97 -18.33 -29.17
N ASP A 77 58.00 -17.81 -28.51
CA ASP A 77 58.45 -18.29 -27.20
C ASP A 77 57.31 -18.21 -26.17
N ASP A 78 57.16 -19.22 -25.31
CA ASP A 78 56.06 -19.28 -24.33
C ASP A 78 56.14 -18.11 -23.35
N ALA A 79 57.35 -17.66 -23.00
CA ALA A 79 57.55 -16.46 -22.18
C ALA A 79 56.83 -15.22 -22.76
N ALA A 80 56.82 -15.06 -24.09
CA ALA A 80 56.12 -13.96 -24.75
C ALA A 80 54.58 -14.11 -24.73
N PHE A 81 54.05 -15.31 -24.50
CA PHE A 81 52.64 -15.52 -24.19
C PHE A 81 52.36 -15.31 -22.69
N GLN A 82 53.22 -15.78 -21.79
CA GLN A 82 53.07 -15.56 -20.33
C GLN A 82 53.02 -14.05 -19.99
N ASP A 83 53.89 -13.24 -20.60
CA ASP A 83 53.89 -11.76 -20.48
C ASP A 83 52.55 -11.09 -20.87
N LEU A 84 51.77 -11.74 -21.75
CA LEU A 84 50.46 -11.26 -22.20
C LEU A 84 49.33 -11.74 -21.27
N LEU A 85 49.46 -12.92 -20.66
CA LEU A 85 48.52 -13.44 -19.66
C LEU A 85 48.56 -12.60 -18.37
N ASP A 86 49.70 -11.98 -18.06
CA ASP A 86 49.84 -10.98 -17.00
C ASP A 86 49.01 -9.70 -17.26
N LYS A 87 48.49 -9.51 -18.48
CA LYS A 87 47.55 -8.42 -18.84
C LYS A 87 46.08 -8.83 -18.62
N ILE A 88 45.84 -9.98 -18.01
CA ILE A 88 44.53 -10.50 -17.61
C ILE A 88 44.47 -10.59 -16.07
N SER A 89 43.33 -10.24 -15.48
CA SER A 89 43.05 -10.39 -14.05
C SER A 89 41.69 -11.06 -13.83
N PRO A 90 41.57 -12.08 -12.97
CA PRO A 90 42.66 -12.79 -12.30
C PRO A 90 43.64 -13.45 -13.28
N ARG A 91 44.91 -13.68 -12.89
CA ARG A 91 45.90 -14.26 -13.81
C ARG A 91 45.49 -15.69 -14.21
N PRO A 92 45.28 -16.01 -15.50
CA PRO A 92 44.88 -17.34 -15.91
C PRO A 92 46.07 -18.30 -16.03
N CYS A 93 45.79 -19.59 -15.93
CA CYS A 93 46.71 -20.65 -16.34
C CYS A 93 46.42 -21.03 -17.80
N VAL A 94 47.41 -20.93 -18.67
CA VAL A 94 47.32 -21.31 -20.09
C VAL A 94 48.65 -21.93 -20.50
N SER A 95 48.60 -23.01 -21.27
CA SER A 95 49.79 -23.74 -21.75
C SER A 95 49.88 -23.61 -23.27
N THR A 96 51.03 -23.18 -23.79
CA THR A 96 51.29 -23.20 -25.24
C THR A 96 52.26 -24.31 -25.63
N GLY A 97 52.20 -24.77 -26.89
CA GLY A 97 53.00 -25.90 -27.34
C GLY A 97 53.01 -26.07 -28.86
N THR A 98 53.76 -27.07 -29.33
CA THR A 98 53.82 -27.49 -30.74
C THR A 98 53.84 -29.01 -30.82
N ILE A 99 53.11 -29.59 -31.78
CA ILE A 99 52.91 -31.03 -31.91
C ILE A 99 52.95 -31.49 -33.37
N SER A 100 53.73 -32.53 -33.65
CA SER A 100 53.84 -33.12 -35.00
C SER A 100 52.74 -34.16 -35.25
N PHE A 101 52.01 -34.01 -36.35
CA PHE A 101 50.89 -34.87 -36.77
C PHE A 101 50.83 -34.94 -38.31
N GLU A 102 50.68 -36.13 -38.91
CA GLU A 102 50.65 -36.32 -40.38
C GLU A 102 51.84 -35.65 -41.14
N ASN A 103 53.04 -35.67 -40.54
CA ASN A 103 54.27 -35.00 -41.02
C ASN A 103 54.17 -33.45 -41.13
N LEU A 104 53.24 -32.83 -40.41
CA LEU A 104 53.12 -31.38 -40.24
C LEU A 104 53.16 -31.03 -38.75
N ASP A 105 53.82 -29.93 -38.39
CA ASP A 105 53.78 -29.40 -37.03
C ASP A 105 52.59 -28.45 -36.85
N PHE A 106 51.90 -28.53 -35.71
CA PHE A 106 50.78 -27.67 -35.34
C PHE A 106 51.06 -26.98 -34.01
N GLY A 107 50.74 -25.70 -33.90
CA GLY A 107 50.80 -24.98 -32.63
C GLY A 107 49.50 -25.19 -31.84
N TYR A 108 49.58 -25.18 -30.52
CA TYR A 108 48.39 -25.15 -29.67
C TYR A 108 48.50 -24.11 -28.55
N ILE A 109 47.35 -23.58 -28.16
CA ILE A 109 47.12 -22.87 -26.90
C ILE A 109 46.00 -23.63 -26.19
N CYS A 110 46.31 -24.23 -25.05
CA CYS A 110 45.36 -24.92 -24.18
C CYS A 110 45.01 -24.01 -23.00
N ILE A 111 43.72 -23.75 -22.81
CA ILE A 111 43.14 -22.99 -21.70
C ILE A 111 42.38 -24.02 -20.84
N PRO A 112 42.98 -24.53 -19.75
CA PRO A 112 42.35 -25.59 -18.96
C PRO A 112 41.09 -25.13 -18.23
N LYS A 113 40.16 -26.06 -17.99
CA LYS A 113 38.91 -25.79 -17.26
C LYS A 113 39.10 -25.40 -15.80
N THR A 114 40.26 -25.69 -15.22
CA THR A 114 40.65 -25.33 -13.84
C THR A 114 40.76 -23.82 -13.63
N ASN A 115 40.70 -23.01 -14.69
CA ASN A 115 40.46 -21.57 -14.61
C ASN A 115 39.02 -21.28 -14.15
N ASN A 116 38.77 -21.23 -12.83
CA ASN A 116 37.46 -20.91 -12.24
C ASN A 116 37.33 -19.49 -11.68
N LEU A 117 38.42 -18.70 -11.64
CA LEU A 117 38.48 -17.35 -11.08
C LEU A 117 37.88 -16.28 -12.02
N ARG A 118 36.58 -16.42 -12.31
CA ARG A 118 35.80 -15.53 -13.18
C ARG A 118 35.30 -14.28 -12.42
N PRO A 119 34.70 -13.30 -13.11
CA PRO A 119 34.91 -12.97 -14.52
C PRO A 119 36.35 -12.49 -14.76
N TYR A 120 36.96 -12.93 -15.85
CA TYR A 120 38.29 -12.48 -16.26
C TYR A 120 38.17 -11.15 -17.02
N ALA A 121 38.90 -10.13 -16.57
CA ALA A 121 39.03 -8.82 -17.20
C ALA A 121 40.46 -8.60 -17.72
N THR A 122 40.63 -7.64 -18.62
CA THR A 122 41.95 -7.08 -18.92
C THR A 122 42.43 -6.17 -17.79
N SER A 123 43.59 -6.49 -17.21
CA SER A 123 44.19 -5.75 -16.09
C SER A 123 44.82 -4.43 -16.51
N HIS A 124 45.32 -4.36 -17.75
CA HIS A 124 45.99 -3.20 -18.34
C HIS A 124 45.56 -3.02 -19.80
N SER A 125 45.51 -1.78 -20.28
CA SER A 125 45.25 -1.47 -21.68
C SER A 125 46.43 -1.88 -22.57
N TYR A 126 46.17 -2.46 -23.74
CA TYR A 126 47.21 -2.98 -24.64
C TYR A 126 46.93 -2.67 -26.14
N PRO A 127 47.93 -2.19 -26.90
CA PRO A 127 49.22 -1.66 -26.45
C PRO A 127 49.04 -0.29 -25.77
N SER A 128 49.90 0.04 -24.80
CA SER A 128 49.69 1.17 -23.87
C SER A 128 49.53 2.55 -24.53
N ASN A 129 50.06 2.76 -25.74
CA ASN A 129 50.09 4.06 -26.41
C ASN A 129 48.87 4.31 -27.32
N ASN A 130 48.16 3.26 -27.74
CA ASN A 130 46.94 3.33 -28.54
C ASN A 130 46.19 1.99 -28.39
N PRO A 131 45.35 1.84 -27.36
CA PRO A 131 44.88 0.54 -26.93
C PRO A 131 43.82 -0.07 -27.85
N ILE A 132 44.13 -1.27 -28.35
CA ILE A 132 43.22 -2.15 -29.11
C ILE A 132 42.36 -2.99 -28.14
N VAL A 133 42.77 -3.04 -26.88
CA VAL A 133 42.08 -3.61 -25.72
C VAL A 133 42.27 -2.64 -24.55
N ASN A 134 41.20 -2.22 -23.87
CA ASN A 134 41.27 -1.31 -22.73
C ASN A 134 41.30 -2.10 -21.40
N ALA A 135 41.90 -1.54 -20.36
CA ALA A 135 41.76 -2.07 -18.99
C ALA A 135 40.28 -2.09 -18.56
N GLY A 136 39.89 -3.07 -17.73
CA GLY A 136 38.51 -3.26 -17.28
C GLY A 136 37.54 -3.74 -18.37
N THR A 137 38.04 -4.17 -19.54
CA THR A 137 37.20 -4.75 -20.60
C THR A 137 36.99 -6.23 -20.34
N TYR A 138 35.75 -6.68 -20.48
CA TYR A 138 35.37 -8.08 -20.44
C TYR A 138 35.02 -8.54 -21.86
N TYR A 139 35.60 -9.64 -22.30
CA TYR A 139 35.21 -10.32 -23.54
C TYR A 139 34.62 -11.68 -23.21
N ILE A 140 33.64 -12.13 -23.99
CA ILE A 140 32.95 -13.42 -23.85
C ILE A 140 32.81 -14.09 -25.22
N ARG A 141 32.96 -15.42 -25.27
CA ARG A 141 32.66 -16.21 -26.45
C ARG A 141 31.25 -16.80 -26.37
N LYS A 142 30.48 -16.67 -27.45
CA LYS A 142 29.13 -17.22 -27.64
C LYS A 142 29.14 -18.02 -28.95
N GLY A 143 28.99 -19.35 -28.89
CA GLY A 143 29.30 -20.23 -30.02
C GLY A 143 30.73 -20.02 -30.54
N SER A 144 30.89 -19.62 -31.82
CA SER A 144 32.18 -19.32 -32.45
C SER A 144 32.57 -17.84 -32.47
N LYS A 145 31.78 -16.94 -31.85
CA LYS A 145 32.02 -15.49 -31.91
C LYS A 145 32.46 -14.93 -30.56
N ASN A 146 33.45 -14.03 -30.59
CA ASN A 146 33.96 -13.31 -29.43
C ASN A 146 33.36 -11.88 -29.43
N THR A 147 32.69 -11.47 -28.34
CA THR A 147 32.10 -10.12 -28.17
C THR A 147 32.57 -9.49 -26.86
N ILE A 148 32.38 -8.18 -26.71
CA ILE A 148 32.42 -7.56 -25.37
C ILE A 148 31.25 -8.15 -24.56
N ALA A 149 31.47 -8.44 -23.28
CA ALA A 149 30.43 -8.92 -22.38
C ALA A 149 29.55 -7.75 -21.92
N ASP A 150 28.24 -7.88 -22.04
CA ASP A 150 27.29 -6.89 -21.52
C ASP A 150 26.99 -7.12 -20.02
N ARG A 151 26.10 -6.30 -19.46
CA ARG A 151 25.72 -6.40 -18.04
C ARG A 151 25.04 -7.74 -17.70
N TYR A 152 24.23 -8.28 -18.60
CA TYR A 152 23.54 -9.56 -18.41
C TYR A 152 24.52 -10.74 -18.51
N ASP A 153 25.50 -10.67 -19.43
CA ASP A 153 26.61 -11.63 -19.47
C ASP A 153 27.39 -11.63 -18.15
N LEU A 154 27.71 -10.46 -17.62
CA LEU A 154 28.42 -10.34 -16.33
C LEU A 154 27.58 -10.85 -15.16
N GLU A 155 26.32 -10.44 -15.04
CA GLU A 155 25.40 -10.94 -14.01
C GLU A 155 25.24 -12.48 -14.09
N LYS A 156 25.24 -13.05 -15.29
CA LYS A 156 25.24 -14.51 -15.49
C LYS A 156 26.58 -15.19 -15.16
N ILE A 157 27.73 -14.56 -15.42
CA ILE A 157 29.02 -15.08 -14.97
C ILE A 157 29.11 -15.07 -13.44
N PHE A 158 28.63 -14.01 -12.79
CA PHE A 158 28.56 -13.94 -11.32
C PHE A 158 27.56 -14.93 -10.72
N SER A 159 26.39 -15.14 -11.33
CA SER A 159 25.45 -16.18 -10.87
C SER A 159 26.06 -17.57 -11.02
N LEU A 160 26.79 -17.83 -12.12
CA LEU A 160 27.50 -19.10 -12.34
C LEU A 160 28.71 -19.29 -11.42
N GLN A 161 29.31 -18.23 -10.91
CA GLN A 161 30.36 -18.32 -9.88
C GLN A 161 29.77 -18.66 -8.51
N ASN A 162 28.55 -18.21 -8.22
CA ASN A 162 27.74 -18.71 -7.11
C ASN A 162 27.08 -20.08 -7.40
N GLN A 163 27.25 -20.62 -8.63
CA GLN A 163 26.90 -21.97 -9.05
C GLN A 163 28.14 -22.76 -9.51
N GLU A 164 29.26 -22.66 -8.77
CA GLU A 164 29.86 -23.92 -8.34
C GLU A 164 28.79 -24.64 -7.51
N LEU A 165 27.93 -25.43 -8.19
CA LEU A 165 27.00 -26.35 -7.56
C LEU A 165 27.83 -27.11 -6.53
N PRO A 166 27.56 -26.96 -5.21
CA PRO A 166 28.30 -27.70 -4.23
C PRO A 166 28.09 -29.17 -4.56
N ILE A 167 29.18 -29.92 -4.71
CA ILE A 167 29.11 -31.38 -4.72
C ILE A 167 28.49 -31.74 -3.37
N LEU A 168 27.18 -32.01 -3.37
CA LEU A 168 26.40 -32.06 -2.14
C LEU A 168 27.04 -33.12 -1.24
N PRO A 169 27.40 -32.77 0.02
CA PRO A 169 28.34 -33.59 0.77
C PRO A 169 27.79 -35.01 0.95
N SER A 170 28.45 -36.02 0.40
CA SER A 170 27.96 -37.39 0.48
C SER A 170 28.47 -38.04 1.76
N LEU A 171 27.78 -37.79 2.88
CA LEU A 171 28.01 -38.52 4.12
C LEU A 171 27.93 -40.03 3.87
N LYS A 172 28.90 -40.77 4.40
CA LYS A 172 28.86 -42.23 4.44
C LYS A 172 27.73 -42.66 5.38
N GLU A 173 26.91 -43.64 4.97
CA GLU A 173 25.72 -44.06 5.74
C GLU A 173 26.03 -44.46 7.18
N GLU A 174 27.22 -45.00 7.44
CA GLU A 174 27.67 -45.38 8.78
C GLU A 174 27.81 -44.13 9.66
N THR A 175 28.55 -43.12 9.21
CA THR A 175 28.72 -41.83 9.89
C THR A 175 27.40 -41.08 10.08
N SER A 176 26.48 -41.16 9.10
CA SER A 176 25.17 -40.50 9.22
C SER A 176 24.22 -41.20 10.20
N ARG A 177 24.44 -42.49 10.52
CA ARG A 177 23.68 -43.24 11.53
C ARG A 177 24.28 -43.10 12.93
N GLU A 178 25.61 -43.05 13.04
CA GLU A 178 26.32 -42.92 14.33
C GLU A 178 26.10 -41.55 14.98
N TYR A 179 26.10 -40.47 14.18
CA TYR A 179 25.99 -39.08 14.66
C TYR A 179 24.65 -38.43 14.27
N SER A 180 23.58 -39.23 14.09
CA SER A 180 22.34 -38.73 13.47
C SER A 180 21.60 -37.66 14.29
N ALA A 181 21.71 -37.71 15.62
CA ALA A 181 21.12 -36.70 16.52
C ALA A 181 21.99 -35.43 16.58
N ASP A 182 23.32 -35.60 16.68
CA ASP A 182 24.27 -34.48 16.68
C ASP A 182 24.19 -33.65 15.40
N LEU A 183 24.09 -34.31 14.25
CA LEU A 183 23.92 -33.67 12.95
C LEU A 183 22.57 -32.96 12.81
N ALA A 184 21.50 -33.48 13.42
CA ALA A 184 20.19 -32.85 13.42
C ALA A 184 20.22 -31.54 14.23
N LEU A 185 20.73 -31.58 15.46
CA LEU A 185 20.87 -30.40 16.32
C LEU A 185 21.83 -29.37 15.69
N PHE A 186 22.96 -29.81 15.12
CA PHE A 186 23.88 -28.93 14.38
C PHE A 186 23.21 -28.26 13.18
N ALA A 187 22.33 -28.97 12.47
CA ALA A 187 21.60 -28.42 11.32
C ALA A 187 20.57 -27.36 11.74
N LEU A 188 19.90 -27.53 12.88
CA LEU A 188 18.97 -26.54 13.44
C LEU A 188 19.69 -25.29 13.97
N ILE A 189 20.87 -25.44 14.60
CA ILE A 189 21.71 -24.29 14.99
C ILE A 189 22.26 -23.56 13.75
N GLY A 190 22.69 -24.30 12.72
CA GLY A 190 23.18 -23.78 11.44
C GLY A 190 24.58 -23.18 11.45
N GLY A 191 24.94 -22.40 12.49
CA GLY A 191 26.30 -21.85 12.67
C GLY A 191 26.40 -20.85 13.83
N TRP A 192 27.60 -20.67 14.38
CA TRP A 192 27.85 -19.79 15.54
C TRP A 192 29.34 -19.47 15.69
N ASN A 193 29.70 -18.60 16.64
CA ASN A 193 31.10 -18.26 16.97
C ASN A 193 31.60 -19.07 18.18
N HIS A 194 32.58 -19.94 17.96
CA HIS A 194 33.19 -20.81 18.98
C HIS A 194 33.89 -20.05 20.12
N THR A 195 34.25 -18.77 19.95
CA THR A 195 34.85 -17.96 21.02
C THR A 195 33.85 -17.13 21.82
N ASN A 196 32.55 -17.15 21.50
CA ASN A 196 31.55 -16.43 22.29
C ASN A 196 31.01 -17.31 23.41
N HIS A 197 30.99 -16.80 24.65
CA HIS A 197 30.43 -17.49 25.81
C HIS A 197 28.92 -17.72 25.64
N PHE A 198 28.19 -16.67 25.29
CA PHE A 198 26.73 -16.73 25.19
C PHE A 198 26.24 -17.64 24.06
N ASP A 199 27.01 -17.75 22.96
CA ASP A 199 26.73 -18.75 21.92
C ASP A 199 26.87 -20.18 22.46
N LYS A 200 27.89 -20.47 23.30
CA LYS A 200 28.02 -21.80 23.92
C LYS A 200 26.87 -22.06 24.89
N GLU A 201 26.64 -21.16 25.82
CA GLU A 201 25.65 -21.26 26.91
C GLU A 201 24.23 -21.54 26.40
N ILE A 202 23.79 -20.87 25.33
CA ILE A 202 22.48 -21.12 24.73
C ILE A 202 22.45 -22.39 23.87
N ILE A 203 23.59 -22.81 23.30
CA ILE A 203 23.68 -24.12 22.63
C ILE A 203 23.60 -25.25 23.68
N GLU A 204 24.25 -25.13 24.84
CA GLU A 204 24.14 -26.10 25.96
C GLU A 204 22.68 -26.27 26.40
N LYS A 205 21.94 -25.16 26.50
CA LYS A 205 20.49 -25.16 26.76
C LYS A 205 19.68 -25.89 25.68
N PHE A 206 20.08 -25.78 24.40
CA PHE A 206 19.38 -26.45 23.29
C PHE A 206 19.67 -27.97 23.22
N ILE A 207 20.94 -28.36 23.42
CA ILE A 207 21.38 -29.76 23.27
C ILE A 207 21.25 -30.58 24.56
N GLN A 208 20.93 -29.93 25.69
CA GLN A 208 20.77 -30.53 27.03
C GLN A 208 22.04 -31.27 27.55
N GLU A 209 23.23 -30.91 27.04
CA GLU A 209 24.54 -31.43 27.48
C GLU A 209 25.64 -30.35 27.42
N PRO A 210 26.81 -30.55 28.05
CA PRO A 210 27.93 -29.62 27.97
C PRO A 210 28.50 -29.48 26.54
N TYR A 211 28.69 -28.24 26.10
CA TYR A 211 29.10 -27.89 24.74
C TYR A 211 30.45 -28.50 24.38
N ASP A 212 31.41 -28.46 25.30
CA ASP A 212 32.75 -29.00 25.06
C ASP A 212 32.77 -30.54 25.00
N SER A 213 31.69 -31.24 25.39
CA SER A 213 31.49 -32.68 25.16
C SER A 213 30.85 -32.96 23.78
N TRP A 214 29.77 -32.25 23.45
CA TRP A 214 29.11 -32.34 22.14
C TRP A 214 30.06 -31.99 20.97
N ILE A 215 30.83 -30.91 21.13
CA ILE A 215 31.70 -30.39 20.07
C ILE A 215 32.87 -31.31 19.72
N ILE A 216 33.16 -32.35 20.53
CA ILE A 216 34.13 -33.39 20.18
C ILE A 216 33.55 -34.26 19.06
N ARG A 217 32.32 -34.76 19.23
CA ARG A 217 31.63 -35.59 18.24
C ARG A 217 31.46 -34.85 16.90
N ILE A 218 31.11 -33.57 16.97
CA ILE A 218 31.05 -32.65 15.82
C ILE A 218 32.42 -32.45 15.13
N LYS A 219 33.55 -32.45 15.86
CA LYS A 219 34.91 -32.39 15.28
C LYS A 219 35.33 -33.70 14.61
N ASP A 220 34.83 -34.84 15.06
CA ASP A 220 35.08 -36.13 14.41
C ASP A 220 34.31 -36.22 13.09
N VAL A 221 33.04 -35.77 13.06
CA VAL A 221 32.25 -35.64 11.82
C VAL A 221 32.81 -34.58 10.86
N LEU A 222 33.47 -33.53 11.36
CA LEU A 222 34.18 -32.54 10.52
C LEU A 222 35.39 -33.15 9.78
N GLN A 223 36.03 -34.18 10.33
CA GLN A 223 37.18 -34.85 9.70
C GLN A 223 36.78 -35.84 8.59
N GLY A 224 35.48 -36.12 8.43
CA GLY A 224 34.95 -37.01 7.39
C GLY A 224 35.05 -36.42 5.97
N GLU A 225 35.40 -37.27 5.01
CA GLU A 225 35.24 -36.96 3.58
C GLU A 225 33.77 -36.64 3.28
N GLY A 226 33.50 -35.50 2.62
CA GLY A 226 32.12 -35.10 2.32
C GLY A 226 31.31 -34.67 3.55
N SER A 227 31.94 -34.00 4.53
CA SER A 227 31.21 -33.43 5.66
C SER A 227 30.36 -32.21 5.27
N TYR A 228 29.11 -32.16 5.76
CA TYR A 228 28.25 -30.97 5.76
C TYR A 228 28.76 -29.89 6.72
N ILE A 229 29.66 -30.25 7.63
CA ILE A 229 30.18 -29.36 8.67
C ILE A 229 31.35 -28.53 8.10
N ASN A 230 31.48 -27.30 8.58
CA ASN A 230 32.55 -26.40 8.21
C ASN A 230 32.99 -25.58 9.44
N PHE A 231 34.30 -25.50 9.66
CA PHE A 231 34.88 -24.69 10.74
C PHE A 231 36.03 -23.85 10.19
N HIS A 232 35.93 -22.52 10.29
CA HIS A 232 36.91 -21.59 9.76
C HIS A 232 36.87 -20.27 10.52
N LYS A 233 38.05 -19.73 10.91
CA LYS A 233 38.19 -18.49 11.71
C LYS A 233 37.27 -18.47 12.95
N ASN A 234 37.24 -19.58 13.68
CA ASN A 234 36.39 -19.82 14.87
C ASN A 234 34.87 -19.84 14.63
N ILE A 235 34.41 -19.75 13.37
CA ILE A 235 32.99 -19.88 13.02
C ILE A 235 32.70 -21.33 12.63
N TRP A 236 31.68 -21.91 13.27
CA TRP A 236 31.02 -23.14 12.82
C TRP A 236 29.91 -22.79 11.83
N SER A 237 29.73 -23.59 10.77
CA SER A 237 28.65 -23.40 9.80
C SER A 237 28.28 -24.69 9.05
N THR A 238 27.03 -24.82 8.61
CA THR A 238 26.57 -25.85 7.66
C THR A 238 26.85 -25.49 6.20
N LYS A 239 27.26 -26.48 5.39
CA LYS A 239 27.14 -26.50 3.92
C LYS A 239 25.88 -27.29 3.57
N GLY A 240 25.09 -26.87 2.57
CA GLY A 240 23.92 -27.67 2.11
C GLY A 240 22.88 -27.96 3.20
N ARG A 241 22.50 -26.93 3.98
CA ARG A 241 21.72 -27.06 5.23
C ARG A 241 20.38 -27.79 5.06
N GLU A 242 19.59 -27.41 4.07
CA GLU A 242 18.31 -28.06 3.74
C GLU A 242 18.47 -29.55 3.44
N THR A 243 19.53 -29.90 2.69
CA THR A 243 19.87 -31.30 2.39
C THR A 243 20.27 -32.06 3.66
N LEU A 244 21.00 -31.43 4.59
CA LEU A 244 21.31 -32.04 5.88
C LEU A 244 20.05 -32.28 6.71
N ILE A 245 19.16 -31.30 6.82
CA ILE A 245 17.88 -31.44 7.55
C ILE A 245 17.02 -32.55 6.92
N ARG A 246 16.88 -32.57 5.60
CA ARG A 246 16.16 -33.62 4.86
C ARG A 246 16.78 -35.02 5.02
N ASN A 247 18.09 -35.13 5.11
CA ASN A 247 18.76 -36.41 5.38
C ASN A 247 18.59 -36.86 6.83
N MET A 248 18.60 -35.92 7.79
CA MET A 248 18.42 -36.18 9.22
C MET A 248 16.95 -36.25 9.66
N LYS A 249 15.99 -36.30 8.71
CA LYS A 249 14.56 -36.17 8.99
C LYS A 249 14.02 -37.13 10.07
N ASN A 250 14.61 -38.32 10.20
CA ASN A 250 14.24 -39.34 11.18
C ASN A 250 14.76 -39.06 12.61
N SER A 251 15.64 -38.08 12.80
CA SER A 251 16.18 -37.67 14.11
C SER A 251 15.35 -36.59 14.81
N TYR A 252 14.39 -35.98 14.12
CA TYR A 252 13.53 -34.94 14.71
C TYR A 252 12.31 -35.56 15.40
N TYR A 253 11.88 -34.88 16.47
CA TYR A 253 10.78 -35.21 17.37
C TYR A 253 10.22 -33.88 17.90
N ASP A 254 8.95 -33.84 18.31
CA ASP A 254 8.25 -32.58 18.65
C ASP A 254 8.99 -31.73 19.71
N TYR A 255 9.52 -32.37 20.76
CA TYR A 255 10.26 -31.68 21.83
C TYR A 255 11.50 -30.93 21.34
N ILE A 256 12.11 -31.34 20.23
CA ILE A 256 13.27 -30.65 19.64
C ILE A 256 12.83 -29.33 19.01
N PHE A 257 11.59 -29.24 18.51
CA PHE A 257 11.03 -27.99 17.98
C PHE A 257 10.55 -27.06 19.11
N ASP A 258 10.06 -27.59 20.23
CA ASP A 258 9.77 -26.81 21.45
C ASP A 258 11.05 -26.18 22.05
N ASP A 259 12.10 -26.99 22.28
CA ASP A 259 13.40 -26.52 22.76
C ASP A 259 14.04 -25.52 21.78
N LEU A 260 13.87 -25.74 20.47
CA LEU A 260 14.32 -24.81 19.43
C LEU A 260 13.56 -23.48 19.50
N GLN A 261 12.24 -23.48 19.65
CA GLN A 261 11.44 -22.26 19.82
C GLN A 261 11.94 -21.43 21.01
N ALA A 262 12.13 -22.06 22.17
CA ALA A 262 12.58 -21.37 23.37
C ALA A 262 13.96 -20.69 23.17
N VAL A 263 14.86 -21.33 22.43
CA VAL A 263 16.20 -20.82 22.08
C VAL A 263 16.14 -19.72 21.02
N ILE A 264 15.31 -19.89 19.98
CA ILE A 264 15.11 -18.89 18.92
C ILE A 264 14.52 -17.60 19.51
N VAL A 265 13.50 -17.69 20.35
CA VAL A 265 12.86 -16.53 21.00
C VAL A 265 13.86 -15.79 21.89
N GLU A 266 14.63 -16.48 22.74
CA GLU A 266 15.61 -15.85 23.63
C GLU A 266 16.72 -15.10 22.86
N VAL A 267 17.17 -15.66 21.73
CA VAL A 267 18.30 -15.11 20.95
C VAL A 267 17.87 -14.01 19.96
N LEU A 268 16.66 -14.09 19.40
CA LEU A 268 16.17 -13.11 18.43
C LEU A 268 15.50 -11.91 19.11
N SER A 269 14.77 -12.09 20.22
CA SER A 269 14.13 -10.99 20.97
C SER A 269 15.11 -10.11 21.77
N GLU A 270 16.43 -10.32 21.65
CA GLU A 270 17.44 -9.45 22.27
C GLU A 270 17.37 -8.01 21.74
N ARG A 271 16.97 -7.06 22.61
CA ARG A 271 17.16 -5.62 22.38
C ARG A 271 18.65 -5.32 22.26
N ASN A 272 19.07 -4.82 21.10
CA ASN A 272 20.46 -4.47 20.84
C ASN A 272 20.92 -3.28 21.72
N PRO A 273 21.94 -3.42 22.58
CA PRO A 273 22.38 -2.34 23.48
C PRO A 273 22.89 -1.08 22.79
N LYS A 274 23.15 -1.10 21.48
CA LYS A 274 23.57 0.11 20.73
C LYS A 274 22.57 1.27 20.86
N PHE A 275 21.29 0.98 21.07
CA PHE A 275 20.24 2.00 21.15
C PHE A 275 20.26 2.79 22.47
N ASP A 276 21.10 2.41 23.44
CA ASP A 276 21.45 3.26 24.60
C ASP A 276 22.28 4.50 24.20
N LEU A 277 22.81 4.53 22.97
CA LEU A 277 23.61 5.62 22.42
C LEU A 277 22.76 6.54 21.54
N ARG A 278 23.19 7.80 21.42
CA ARG A 278 22.54 8.79 20.55
C ARG A 278 22.66 8.39 19.07
N ALA A 279 21.78 8.91 18.22
CA ALA A 279 21.71 8.55 16.80
C ALA A 279 23.05 8.73 16.05
N ASP A 280 23.86 9.71 16.47
CA ASP A 280 25.21 10.03 16.00
C ASP A 280 26.34 9.20 16.66
N GLU A 281 26.05 8.47 17.73
CA GLU A 281 26.99 7.63 18.50
C GLU A 281 26.73 6.11 18.31
N ARG A 282 25.54 5.70 17.83
CA ARG A 282 25.13 4.30 17.63
C ARG A 282 26.13 3.47 16.80
N TRP A 283 26.82 4.07 15.83
CA TRP A 283 27.86 3.41 15.01
C TRP A 283 29.16 3.11 15.79
N LEU A 284 29.43 3.87 16.86
CA LEU A 284 30.55 3.65 17.79
C LEU A 284 30.25 2.60 18.87
N SER A 285 29.08 1.93 18.84
CA SER A 285 28.64 0.94 19.84
C SER A 285 29.71 -0.08 20.25
N LYS A 286 30.56 -0.53 19.32
CA LYS A 286 31.68 -1.45 19.60
C LYS A 286 32.78 -0.87 20.50
N PHE A 287 32.98 0.45 20.50
CA PHE A 287 33.94 1.14 21.37
C PHE A 287 33.37 1.46 22.76
N TYR A 288 32.05 1.38 22.92
CA TYR A 288 31.34 1.57 24.19
C TYR A 288 30.87 0.24 24.82
N ASP A 289 31.39 -0.90 24.34
CA ASP A 289 30.99 -2.27 24.69
C ASP A 289 29.48 -2.57 24.55
N LYS A 290 28.74 -1.77 23.78
CA LYS A 290 27.30 -1.91 23.48
C LYS A 290 27.04 -2.93 22.38
N ASN A 291 27.52 -4.15 22.59
CA ASN A 291 27.33 -5.30 21.69
C ASN A 291 26.13 -6.16 22.11
N THR A 292 25.55 -6.91 21.17
CA THR A 292 24.63 -8.02 21.48
C THR A 292 25.39 -9.18 22.13
N LYS A 293 24.74 -9.91 23.04
CA LYS A 293 25.27 -11.13 23.66
C LYS A 293 25.58 -12.18 22.62
N TYR A 294 24.63 -12.45 21.72
CA TYR A 294 24.73 -13.55 20.75
C TYR A 294 25.41 -13.09 19.45
N SER A 295 26.16 -13.99 18.81
CA SER A 295 26.86 -13.67 17.57
C SER A 295 25.90 -13.50 16.40
N THR A 296 26.33 -12.74 15.38
CA THR A 296 25.56 -12.61 14.15
C THR A 296 25.43 -13.93 13.40
N GLN A 297 26.39 -14.85 13.57
CA GLN A 297 26.33 -16.21 13.01
C GLN A 297 25.19 -17.01 13.62
N LEU A 298 25.07 -17.02 14.95
CA LEU A 298 24.01 -17.73 15.66
C LEU A 298 22.64 -17.13 15.38
N ARG A 299 22.51 -15.79 15.42
CA ARG A 299 21.25 -15.11 15.09
C ARG A 299 20.81 -15.39 13.64
N THR A 300 21.73 -15.45 12.67
CA THR A 300 21.41 -15.91 11.30
C THR A 300 21.00 -17.37 11.27
N GLY A 301 21.78 -18.27 11.88
CA GLY A 301 21.51 -19.70 11.87
C GLY A 301 20.13 -20.04 12.41
N LEU A 302 19.77 -19.46 13.56
CA LEU A 302 18.46 -19.62 14.19
C LEU A 302 17.33 -18.97 13.36
N ALA A 303 17.50 -17.75 12.85
CA ALA A 303 16.48 -17.11 12.00
C ALA A 303 16.21 -17.86 10.69
N GLU A 304 17.25 -18.40 10.04
CA GLU A 304 17.12 -19.19 8.82
C GLU A 304 16.60 -20.63 9.07
N ALA A 305 16.52 -21.10 10.33
CA ALA A 305 15.94 -22.42 10.63
C ALA A 305 14.43 -22.46 10.33
N LEU A 306 13.70 -21.42 10.73
CA LEU A 306 12.23 -21.35 10.62
C LEU A 306 11.71 -21.48 9.17
N PRO A 307 12.19 -20.72 8.16
CA PRO A 307 11.69 -20.86 6.79
C PRO A 307 12.15 -22.16 6.12
N ILE A 308 13.28 -22.74 6.55
CA ILE A 308 13.71 -24.07 6.07
C ILE A 308 12.78 -25.16 6.61
N LEU A 309 12.38 -25.12 7.88
CA LEU A 309 11.40 -26.06 8.42
C LEU A 309 10.01 -25.88 7.78
N SER A 310 9.59 -24.62 7.59
CA SER A 310 8.33 -24.25 6.93
C SER A 310 8.20 -24.84 5.52
N SER A 311 9.28 -24.89 4.73
CA SER A 311 9.24 -25.44 3.37
C SER A 311 9.31 -26.98 3.29
N MET A 312 9.32 -27.69 4.43
CA MET A 312 9.39 -29.16 4.44
C MET A 312 8.64 -29.84 5.60
N THR A 313 7.60 -29.22 6.16
CA THR A 313 6.83 -29.77 7.31
C THR A 313 6.39 -31.24 7.12
N ASP A 314 6.02 -31.63 5.90
CA ASP A 314 5.60 -32.99 5.52
C ASP A 314 6.67 -34.10 5.64
N ILE A 315 7.96 -33.81 5.90
CA ILE A 315 9.02 -34.84 5.78
C ILE A 315 9.41 -35.55 7.08
N PHE A 316 8.95 -35.07 8.24
CA PHE A 316 9.38 -35.48 9.58
C PHE A 316 8.47 -36.59 10.14
N PRO A 317 8.92 -37.86 10.21
CA PRO A 317 8.03 -39.00 10.49
C PRO A 317 7.73 -39.23 11.98
N ASN A 318 8.38 -38.50 12.89
CA ASN A 318 8.15 -38.60 14.34
C ASN A 318 7.70 -37.26 14.94
N SER A 319 7.05 -36.41 14.16
CA SER A 319 6.53 -35.11 14.60
C SER A 319 5.20 -34.81 13.93
N SER A 320 4.30 -34.11 14.63
CA SER A 320 3.04 -33.65 14.03
C SER A 320 3.33 -32.51 13.05
N ARG A 321 2.74 -32.58 11.84
CA ARG A 321 2.85 -31.49 10.85
C ARG A 321 2.17 -30.23 11.39
N VAL A 322 1.01 -30.40 12.02
CA VAL A 322 0.24 -29.30 12.63
C VAL A 322 1.02 -28.65 13.77
N MET A 323 1.60 -29.44 14.67
CA MET A 323 2.41 -28.90 15.78
C MET A 323 3.63 -28.11 15.27
N LEU A 324 4.29 -28.55 14.19
CA LEU A 324 5.39 -27.80 13.58
C LEU A 324 4.91 -26.51 12.89
N GLU A 325 3.76 -26.53 12.20
CA GLU A 325 3.13 -25.33 11.60
C GLU A 325 2.75 -24.30 12.68
N ASP A 326 2.17 -24.74 13.81
CA ASP A 326 1.84 -23.90 14.95
C ASP A 326 3.10 -23.40 15.69
N ILE A 327 4.13 -24.22 15.91
CA ILE A 327 5.40 -23.80 16.56
C ILE A 327 6.10 -22.71 15.74
N ILE A 328 6.20 -22.85 14.42
CA ILE A 328 6.83 -21.83 13.56
C ILE A 328 6.03 -20.51 13.64
N SER A 329 4.71 -20.60 13.55
CA SER A 329 3.80 -19.45 13.63
C SER A 329 3.91 -18.72 14.98
N ASN A 330 3.83 -19.46 16.08
CA ASN A 330 3.98 -18.93 17.43
C ASN A 330 5.36 -18.32 17.68
N THR A 331 6.43 -18.89 17.09
CA THR A 331 7.79 -18.34 17.20
C THR A 331 7.90 -16.99 16.50
N VAL A 332 7.36 -16.85 15.29
CA VAL A 332 7.35 -15.57 14.55
C VAL A 332 6.51 -14.53 15.29
N HIS A 333 5.32 -14.90 15.77
CA HIS A 333 4.47 -14.01 16.58
C HIS A 333 5.21 -13.53 17.85
N THR A 334 5.76 -14.43 18.66
CA THR A 334 6.38 -14.09 19.96
C THR A 334 7.62 -13.21 19.84
N ILE A 335 8.32 -13.23 18.69
CA ILE A 335 9.44 -12.33 18.42
C ILE A 335 8.97 -10.92 18.02
N LEU A 336 7.81 -10.82 17.37
CA LEU A 336 7.30 -9.59 16.76
C LEU A 336 6.18 -8.91 17.55
N ASP A 337 5.59 -9.60 18.54
CA ASP A 337 4.72 -9.03 19.57
C ASP A 337 5.54 -8.17 20.55
N THR A 338 6.03 -7.04 20.02
CA THR A 338 6.84 -6.09 20.76
C THR A 338 6.59 -4.68 20.27
N LYS A 339 6.10 -3.87 21.21
CA LYS A 339 5.85 -2.43 21.04
C LYS A 339 7.15 -1.61 21.11
N ASN A 340 8.31 -2.26 21.21
CA ASN A 340 9.61 -1.61 21.17
C ASN A 340 10.25 -1.72 19.77
N TRP A 341 10.30 -0.58 19.07
CA TRP A 341 10.93 -0.45 17.75
C TRP A 341 12.43 -0.85 17.74
N GLU A 342 13.12 -0.75 18.88
CA GLU A 342 14.54 -1.14 19.01
C GLU A 342 14.76 -2.64 18.80
N VAL A 343 13.75 -3.48 19.11
CA VAL A 343 13.81 -4.92 18.84
C VAL A 343 13.64 -5.17 17.34
N TRP A 344 12.66 -4.54 16.69
CA TRP A 344 12.50 -4.55 15.23
C TRP A 344 13.75 -4.06 14.49
N ALA A 345 14.40 -3.00 14.99
CA ALA A 345 15.66 -2.49 14.46
C ALA A 345 16.86 -3.43 14.73
N GLY A 346 16.84 -4.15 15.86
CA GLY A 346 17.75 -5.25 16.18
C GLY A 346 17.53 -6.52 15.33
N LEU A 347 16.38 -6.62 14.65
CA LEU A 347 15.97 -7.73 13.78
C LEU A 347 16.15 -7.44 12.28
N GLU A 348 16.57 -6.24 11.87
CA GLU A 348 16.63 -5.78 10.46
C GLU A 348 17.06 -6.86 9.43
N TRP A 349 18.13 -7.60 9.72
CA TRP A 349 18.72 -8.58 8.78
C TRP A 349 18.04 -9.96 8.80
N TYR A 350 17.13 -10.17 9.76
CA TYR A 350 16.43 -11.42 10.04
C TYR A 350 14.93 -11.35 9.67
N LEU A 351 14.34 -10.14 9.62
CA LEU A 351 12.94 -9.94 9.24
C LEU A 351 12.52 -10.68 7.94
N PRO A 352 13.31 -10.74 6.85
CA PRO A 352 12.92 -11.51 5.67
C PRO A 352 12.80 -13.02 5.90
N ALA A 353 13.58 -13.60 6.82
CA ALA A 353 13.51 -15.02 7.15
C ALA A 353 12.28 -15.35 8.02
N LEU A 354 11.94 -14.47 8.97
CA LEU A 354 10.70 -14.56 9.75
C LEU A 354 9.46 -14.43 8.84
N ALA A 355 9.51 -13.48 7.89
CA ALA A 355 8.46 -13.25 6.92
C ALA A 355 8.26 -14.40 5.94
N GLU A 356 9.32 -15.09 5.52
CA GLU A 356 9.19 -16.27 4.64
C GLU A 356 8.65 -17.50 5.40
N ALA A 357 8.96 -17.62 6.69
CA ALA A 357 8.51 -18.72 7.54
C ALA A 357 6.99 -18.68 7.81
N ALA A 358 6.45 -17.51 8.16
CA ALA A 358 5.02 -17.33 8.43
C ALA A 358 4.49 -15.99 7.89
N PRO A 359 4.26 -15.85 6.56
CA PRO A 359 3.91 -14.57 5.93
C PRO A 359 2.68 -13.88 6.52
N ALA A 360 1.59 -14.61 6.74
CA ALA A 360 0.36 -14.04 7.28
C ALA A 360 0.53 -13.56 8.74
N VAL A 361 1.22 -14.35 9.57
CA VAL A 361 1.56 -13.97 10.96
C VAL A 361 2.47 -12.75 10.99
N PHE A 362 3.43 -12.67 10.07
CA PHE A 362 4.34 -11.54 9.92
C PHE A 362 3.59 -10.24 9.53
N ILE A 363 2.61 -10.31 8.62
CA ILE A 363 1.73 -9.17 8.30
C ILE A 363 0.92 -8.76 9.53
N LYS A 364 0.25 -9.71 10.19
CA LYS A 364 -0.58 -9.47 11.38
C LYS A 364 0.20 -8.81 12.52
N SER A 365 1.42 -9.29 12.78
CA SER A 365 2.33 -8.71 13.78
C SER A 365 2.71 -7.26 13.47
N ILE A 366 2.79 -6.86 12.19
CA ILE A 366 3.00 -5.46 11.77
C ILE A 366 1.75 -4.61 12.03
N GLU A 367 0.55 -5.13 11.79
CA GLU A 367 -0.71 -4.43 12.06
C GLU A 367 -0.92 -4.20 13.56
N GLU A 368 -0.64 -5.22 14.38
CA GLU A 368 -0.75 -5.19 15.85
C GLU A 368 0.29 -4.26 16.51
N ASN A 369 1.50 -4.19 15.94
CA ASN A 369 2.60 -3.36 16.44
C ASN A 369 2.89 -2.12 15.56
N ILE A 370 1.88 -1.65 14.81
CA ILE A 370 1.98 -0.58 13.79
C ILE A 370 2.70 0.69 14.29
N LEU A 371 2.55 1.07 15.57
CA LEU A 371 3.20 2.25 16.14
C LEU A 371 4.72 2.08 16.30
N ALA A 372 5.18 0.90 16.74
CA ALA A 372 6.60 0.57 16.83
C ALA A 372 7.23 0.50 15.44
N VAL A 373 6.51 -0.09 14.48
CA VAL A 373 6.93 -0.14 13.08
C VAL A 373 6.98 1.27 12.46
N LYS A 374 6.01 2.15 12.75
CA LYS A 374 6.06 3.57 12.32
C LYS A 374 7.25 4.32 12.91
N GLN A 375 7.66 4.04 14.14
CA GLN A 375 8.88 4.63 14.71
C GLN A 375 10.16 4.08 14.04
N LEU A 376 10.21 2.78 13.70
CA LEU A 376 11.32 2.18 12.96
C LEU A 376 11.62 2.88 11.62
N PHE A 377 10.59 3.36 10.92
CA PHE A 377 10.75 4.10 9.66
C PHE A 377 11.32 5.52 9.85
N LYS A 378 11.13 6.13 11.03
CA LYS A 378 11.57 7.50 11.36
C LYS A 378 12.96 7.54 12.03
N GLU A 379 13.41 6.45 12.62
CA GLU A 379 14.70 6.35 13.32
C GLU A 379 15.90 6.18 12.36
N THR A 380 16.99 6.90 12.66
CA THR A 380 18.23 6.88 11.85
C THR A 380 19.51 6.65 12.68
N GLU A 381 20.57 6.28 11.98
CA GLU A 381 21.96 6.26 12.42
C GLU A 381 22.70 7.36 11.63
N ASN A 382 23.32 8.32 12.30
CA ASN A 382 23.82 9.56 11.68
C ASN A 382 25.35 9.67 11.80
N ASP A 383 26.07 9.05 10.87
CA ASP A 383 27.50 9.30 10.62
C ASP A 383 27.64 10.33 9.46
N ILE A 384 28.76 10.33 8.73
CA ILE A 384 28.97 11.05 7.46
C ILE A 384 27.81 10.85 6.46
N VAL A 385 27.11 9.71 6.54
CA VAL A 385 25.88 9.42 5.79
C VAL A 385 24.82 8.92 6.78
N SER A 386 23.59 9.44 6.68
CA SER A 386 22.45 8.97 7.47
C SER A 386 21.89 7.65 6.92
N ARG A 387 21.66 6.68 7.80
CA ARG A 387 21.10 5.34 7.51
C ARG A 387 19.79 5.15 8.26
N THR A 388 18.78 4.55 7.63
CA THR A 388 17.55 4.07 8.29
C THR A 388 17.67 2.61 8.73
N TYR A 389 16.77 2.16 9.61
CA TYR A 389 16.65 0.74 10.00
C TYR A 389 15.51 0.00 9.27
N SER A 390 14.77 0.69 8.41
CA SER A 390 13.63 0.15 7.65
C SER A 390 14.01 -0.82 6.51
N GLY A 391 15.27 -0.83 6.07
CA GLY A 391 15.70 -1.60 4.88
C GLY A 391 15.53 -3.12 5.01
N GLY A 392 15.54 -3.65 6.24
CA GLY A 392 15.19 -5.03 6.53
C GLY A 392 13.72 -5.36 6.29
N LEU A 393 12.84 -4.49 6.80
CA LEU A 393 11.39 -4.64 6.69
C LEU A 393 10.90 -4.42 5.25
N THR A 394 11.46 -3.45 4.52
CA THR A 394 11.18 -3.29 3.08
C THR A 394 11.48 -4.56 2.29
N ARG A 395 12.59 -5.27 2.59
CA ARG A 395 12.92 -6.55 1.95
C ARG A 395 11.97 -7.69 2.34
N ALA A 396 11.50 -7.71 3.60
CA ALA A 396 10.50 -8.68 4.04
C ALA A 396 9.15 -8.49 3.33
N ILE A 397 8.74 -7.23 3.12
CA ILE A 397 7.54 -6.87 2.35
C ILE A 397 7.72 -7.19 0.86
N GLU A 398 8.87 -6.83 0.27
CA GLU A 398 9.23 -7.22 -1.11
C GLU A 398 9.22 -8.74 -1.30
N LEU A 399 9.62 -9.53 -0.28
CA LEU A 399 9.58 -10.99 -0.27
C LEU A 399 8.14 -11.52 -0.24
N VAL A 400 7.34 -11.08 0.74
CA VAL A 400 5.95 -11.53 0.93
C VAL A 400 5.05 -11.12 -0.24
N ALA A 401 5.34 -10.01 -0.90
CA ALA A 401 4.65 -9.58 -2.12
C ALA A 401 4.83 -10.55 -3.31
N TRP A 402 5.73 -11.53 -3.27
CA TRP A 402 5.78 -12.56 -4.32
C TRP A 402 4.62 -13.56 -4.25
N ASP A 403 4.02 -13.76 -3.09
CA ASP A 403 2.97 -14.74 -2.82
C ASP A 403 1.57 -14.18 -3.16
N PRO A 404 0.82 -14.76 -4.13
CA PRO A 404 -0.52 -14.30 -4.51
C PRO A 404 -1.60 -14.35 -3.42
N GLU A 405 -1.41 -15.13 -2.35
CA GLU A 405 -2.34 -15.18 -1.22
C GLU A 405 -2.16 -13.96 -0.30
N ASN A 406 -0.92 -13.56 -0.07
CA ASN A 406 -0.53 -12.51 0.88
C ASN A 406 -0.32 -11.14 0.22
N PHE A 407 -0.24 -11.10 -1.13
CA PHE A 407 0.08 -9.92 -1.94
C PHE A 407 -0.76 -8.67 -1.65
N VAL A 408 -2.10 -8.78 -1.66
CA VAL A 408 -2.99 -7.62 -1.51
C VAL A 408 -2.88 -7.05 -0.09
N HIS A 409 -2.89 -7.93 0.92
CA HIS A 409 -2.81 -7.54 2.32
C HIS A 409 -1.47 -6.85 2.63
N VAL A 410 -0.32 -7.41 2.20
CA VAL A 410 0.99 -6.79 2.46
C VAL A 410 1.17 -5.44 1.73
N CYS A 411 0.62 -5.29 0.52
CA CYS A 411 0.66 -4.02 -0.22
C CYS A 411 -0.16 -2.92 0.46
N CYS A 412 -1.26 -3.26 1.12
CA CYS A 412 -2.07 -2.30 1.87
C CYS A 412 -1.42 -1.96 3.23
N VAL A 413 -0.91 -2.96 3.96
CA VAL A 413 -0.28 -2.76 5.27
C VAL A 413 0.99 -1.90 5.18
N ILE A 414 1.80 -1.99 4.11
CA ILE A 414 2.93 -1.06 3.95
C ILE A 414 2.49 0.38 3.67
N VAL A 415 1.33 0.61 3.05
CA VAL A 415 0.73 1.95 2.97
C VAL A 415 0.26 2.39 4.35
N GLU A 416 -0.43 1.55 5.12
CA GLU A 416 -0.81 1.89 6.49
C GLU A 416 0.39 2.29 7.36
N VAL A 417 1.51 1.58 7.25
CA VAL A 417 2.77 1.88 7.94
C VAL A 417 3.35 3.21 7.46
N MET A 418 3.63 3.36 6.16
CA MET A 418 4.39 4.49 5.62
C MET A 418 3.53 5.72 5.26
N ASN A 419 2.21 5.68 5.43
CA ASN A 419 1.37 6.86 5.23
C ASN A 419 1.77 7.97 6.22
N SER A 420 2.11 9.12 5.64
CA SER A 420 2.74 10.28 6.24
C SER A 420 2.43 11.51 5.39
N GLU A 421 2.41 12.69 6.00
CA GLU A 421 2.28 13.97 5.28
C GLU A 421 3.59 14.38 4.59
N ASP A 422 4.73 13.76 4.95
CA ASP A 422 6.02 14.03 4.32
C ASP A 422 6.07 13.48 2.88
N SER A 423 6.26 14.39 1.92
CA SER A 423 6.25 14.09 0.48
C SER A 423 7.40 13.17 0.03
N LYS A 424 8.52 13.12 0.77
CA LYS A 424 9.66 12.24 0.51
C LYS A 424 9.40 10.84 1.05
N GLU A 425 8.76 10.71 2.22
CA GLU A 425 8.26 9.43 2.75
C GLU A 425 7.19 8.83 1.82
N GLN A 426 6.21 9.62 1.37
CA GLN A 426 5.25 9.19 0.35
C GLN A 426 5.93 8.76 -0.96
N SER A 427 6.90 9.54 -1.46
CA SER A 427 7.62 9.20 -2.69
C SER A 427 8.39 7.88 -2.57
N ASN A 428 8.97 7.60 -1.39
CA ASN A 428 9.63 6.32 -1.09
C ASN A 428 8.65 5.14 -1.07
N LEU A 429 7.50 5.28 -0.41
CA LEU A 429 6.42 4.28 -0.41
C LEU A 429 5.97 3.96 -1.85
N VAL A 430 5.66 5.01 -2.62
CA VAL A 430 5.25 4.88 -4.03
C VAL A 430 6.37 4.26 -4.89
N ASN A 431 7.64 4.48 -4.57
CA ASN A 431 8.79 3.83 -5.23
C ASN A 431 8.97 2.35 -4.85
N ILE A 432 8.48 1.90 -3.69
CA ILE A 432 8.46 0.47 -3.32
C ILE A 432 7.33 -0.23 -4.07
N LEU A 433 6.12 0.32 -4.00
CA LEU A 433 4.93 -0.24 -4.65
C LEU A 433 5.08 -0.28 -6.18
N SER A 434 5.64 0.76 -6.81
CA SER A 434 5.81 0.76 -8.26
C SER A 434 6.74 -0.37 -8.74
N LYS A 435 7.88 -0.61 -8.07
CA LYS A 435 8.79 -1.74 -8.40
C LYS A 435 8.11 -3.10 -8.43
N ILE A 436 7.08 -3.29 -7.61
CA ILE A 436 6.32 -4.53 -7.50
C ILE A 436 5.23 -4.61 -8.59
N LEU A 437 4.59 -3.48 -8.90
CA LEU A 437 3.40 -3.39 -9.78
C LEU A 437 3.69 -3.06 -11.26
N LEU A 438 4.90 -2.64 -11.65
CA LEU A 438 5.25 -2.20 -13.01
C LEU A 438 4.73 -3.14 -14.12
N PRO A 439 3.92 -2.69 -15.10
CA PRO A 439 3.33 -3.59 -16.10
C PRO A 439 4.32 -4.41 -16.93
N TRP A 440 5.47 -3.84 -17.28
CA TRP A 440 6.51 -4.53 -18.07
C TRP A 440 7.44 -5.42 -17.23
N ARG A 441 7.39 -5.32 -15.90
CA ARG A 441 8.18 -6.12 -14.96
C ARG A 441 7.55 -6.11 -13.56
N PRO A 442 6.38 -6.75 -13.37
CA PRO A 442 5.87 -7.04 -12.03
C PRO A 442 6.89 -7.90 -11.29
N GLN A 443 6.96 -7.72 -9.98
CA GLN A 443 7.86 -8.47 -9.10
C GLN A 443 7.02 -9.16 -8.02
N THR A 444 6.07 -9.92 -8.53
CA THR A 444 5.07 -10.71 -7.82
C THR A 444 4.54 -11.80 -8.77
N LEU A 445 4.09 -12.93 -8.23
CA LEU A 445 3.31 -13.92 -9.00
C LEU A 445 1.82 -13.58 -9.07
N ALA A 446 1.37 -12.50 -8.38
CA ALA A 446 -0.04 -12.13 -8.33
C ALA A 446 -0.62 -11.86 -9.74
N PRO A 447 -1.81 -12.41 -10.06
CA PRO A 447 -2.44 -12.20 -11.36
C PRO A 447 -2.82 -10.73 -11.59
N VAL A 448 -3.12 -10.36 -12.84
CA VAL A 448 -3.47 -8.98 -13.21
C VAL A 448 -4.63 -8.45 -12.36
N SER A 449 -5.62 -9.29 -12.05
CA SER A 449 -6.76 -8.94 -11.18
C SER A 449 -6.33 -8.53 -9.76
N LYS A 450 -5.48 -9.28 -9.08
CA LYS A 450 -5.00 -8.89 -7.73
C LYS A 450 -4.13 -7.62 -7.77
N ARG A 451 -3.39 -7.39 -8.87
CA ARG A 451 -2.62 -6.15 -9.09
C ARG A 451 -3.51 -4.94 -9.39
N GLU A 452 -4.62 -5.14 -10.10
CA GLU A 452 -5.70 -4.15 -10.25
C GLU A 452 -6.37 -3.84 -8.90
N THR A 453 -6.73 -4.86 -8.13
CA THR A 453 -7.32 -4.74 -6.79
C THR A 453 -6.47 -3.88 -5.85
N VAL A 454 -5.15 -4.09 -5.78
CA VAL A 454 -4.26 -3.22 -4.98
C VAL A 454 -4.36 -1.75 -5.42
N VAL A 455 -4.31 -1.49 -6.73
CA VAL A 455 -4.39 -0.12 -7.24
C VAL A 455 -5.77 0.51 -6.96
N LYS A 456 -6.86 -0.27 -7.07
CA LYS A 456 -8.22 0.16 -6.70
C LYS A 456 -8.37 0.44 -5.20
N ILE A 457 -7.87 -0.42 -4.31
CA ILE A 457 -7.87 -0.17 -2.86
C ILE A 457 -7.12 1.14 -2.56
N LEU A 458 -5.93 1.34 -3.14
CA LEU A 458 -5.13 2.53 -2.87
C LEU A 458 -5.70 3.81 -3.48
N LEU A 459 -6.44 3.74 -4.59
CA LEU A 459 -7.19 4.89 -5.13
C LEU A 459 -8.41 5.27 -4.26
N ASN A 460 -8.98 4.31 -3.53
CA ASN A 460 -10.15 4.53 -2.66
C ASN A 460 -9.77 4.90 -1.22
N GLU A 461 -8.97 4.09 -0.52
CA GLU A 461 -8.58 4.35 0.88
C GLU A 461 -7.46 5.41 1.00
N TYR A 462 -6.61 5.57 -0.03
CA TYR A 462 -5.41 6.41 0.02
C TYR A 462 -5.24 7.26 -1.24
N ALA A 463 -6.33 7.88 -1.71
CA ALA A 463 -6.48 8.50 -3.03
C ALA A 463 -5.23 9.22 -3.59
N ASP A 464 -4.57 10.06 -2.77
CA ASP A 464 -3.33 10.75 -3.12
C ASP A 464 -2.15 9.81 -3.46
N ILE A 465 -1.94 8.78 -2.64
CA ILE A 465 -0.90 7.75 -2.81
C ILE A 465 -1.28 6.83 -3.98
N GLY A 466 -2.56 6.45 -4.08
CA GLY A 466 -3.10 5.69 -5.21
C GLY A 466 -2.89 6.40 -6.55
N TRP A 467 -3.20 7.70 -6.62
CA TRP A 467 -3.00 8.51 -7.83
C TRP A 467 -1.51 8.68 -8.17
N LYS A 468 -0.67 9.03 -7.19
CA LYS A 468 0.80 9.13 -7.36
C LYS A 468 1.43 7.81 -7.80
N LEU A 469 0.88 6.67 -7.37
CA LEU A 469 1.28 5.34 -7.81
C LEU A 469 0.80 5.03 -9.23
N LEU A 470 -0.48 5.25 -9.52
CA LEU A 470 -1.07 5.06 -10.84
C LEU A 470 -0.31 5.85 -11.91
N MET A 471 -0.02 7.13 -11.66
CA MET A 471 0.75 7.99 -12.57
C MET A 471 2.18 7.50 -12.80
N LYS A 472 2.82 6.79 -11.84
CA LYS A 472 4.12 6.12 -12.06
C LYS A 472 4.02 4.78 -12.81
N LEU A 473 2.82 4.19 -12.88
CA LEU A 473 2.56 2.92 -13.57
C LEU A 473 2.08 3.10 -15.02
N ILE A 474 1.77 4.34 -15.44
CA ILE A 474 1.52 4.70 -16.84
C ILE A 474 2.72 4.32 -17.73
N PRO A 475 2.50 3.79 -18.96
CA PRO A 475 3.56 3.54 -19.94
C PRO A 475 4.57 4.69 -20.07
N GLY A 476 5.84 4.36 -20.29
CA GLY A 476 6.90 5.34 -20.53
C GLY A 476 7.39 6.13 -19.31
N VAL A 477 6.61 6.24 -18.22
CA VAL A 477 6.99 7.03 -17.03
C VAL A 477 8.16 6.39 -16.27
N ILE A 478 8.14 5.07 -16.07
CA ILE A 478 9.27 4.31 -15.51
C ILE A 478 9.80 3.33 -16.56
N THR A 479 11.02 3.61 -17.04
CA THR A 479 11.71 2.84 -18.09
C THR A 479 12.83 1.93 -17.55
N THR A 480 13.20 2.05 -16.27
CA THR A 480 14.22 1.23 -15.62
C THR A 480 13.81 0.87 -14.19
N THR A 481 14.21 -0.31 -13.70
CA THR A 481 13.90 -0.74 -12.32
C THR A 481 14.92 -1.75 -11.79
N SER A 482 15.12 -1.75 -10.46
CA SER A 482 15.92 -2.75 -9.74
C SER A 482 15.12 -4.01 -9.48
N SER A 483 15.80 -5.15 -9.32
CA SER A 483 15.16 -6.34 -8.73
C SER A 483 14.73 -6.06 -7.29
N THR A 484 13.58 -6.59 -6.86
CA THR A 484 13.18 -6.68 -5.44
C THR A 484 13.86 -7.87 -4.75
N TYR A 485 13.77 -7.93 -3.42
CA TYR A 485 14.06 -9.15 -2.66
C TYR A 485 13.09 -10.28 -3.08
N LYS A 486 13.55 -11.54 -2.99
CA LYS A 486 12.80 -12.74 -3.38
C LYS A 486 12.82 -13.77 -2.24
N PRO A 487 11.82 -14.66 -2.13
CA PRO A 487 11.91 -15.88 -1.34
C PRO A 487 13.15 -16.72 -1.68
N LYS A 488 13.64 -17.50 -0.70
CA LYS A 488 14.82 -18.38 -0.80
C LYS A 488 14.51 -19.87 -0.64
N TRP A 489 13.42 -20.20 0.03
CA TRP A 489 13.09 -21.53 0.54
C TRP A 489 11.70 -22.02 0.12
N ARG A 490 10.76 -21.12 -0.19
CA ARG A 490 9.45 -21.45 -0.77
C ARG A 490 9.57 -21.85 -2.24
N THR A 491 9.75 -23.15 -2.49
CA THR A 491 9.92 -23.76 -3.84
C THR A 491 8.83 -23.40 -4.83
N THR A 492 7.55 -23.36 -4.42
CA THR A 492 6.42 -22.97 -5.27
C THR A 492 6.62 -21.60 -5.92
N VAL A 493 7.21 -20.64 -5.20
CA VAL A 493 7.53 -19.32 -5.75
C VAL A 493 8.79 -19.37 -6.61
N LEU A 494 9.82 -20.12 -6.18
CA LEU A 494 11.11 -20.21 -6.87
C LEU A 494 11.00 -20.80 -8.29
N ASP A 495 10.19 -21.85 -8.46
CA ASP A 495 10.01 -22.52 -9.75
C ASP A 495 9.22 -21.65 -10.76
N GLU A 496 8.30 -20.81 -10.26
CA GLU A 496 7.50 -19.91 -11.10
C GLU A 496 8.18 -18.55 -11.37
N VAL A 497 9.18 -18.17 -10.59
CA VAL A 497 9.84 -16.85 -10.63
C VAL A 497 10.56 -16.53 -11.96
N ASP A 498 10.85 -17.53 -12.79
CA ASP A 498 11.39 -17.37 -14.14
C ASP A 498 10.31 -17.17 -15.24
N HIS A 499 9.02 -17.12 -14.87
CA HIS A 499 7.93 -16.80 -15.80
C HIS A 499 8.12 -15.42 -16.43
N LYS A 500 8.18 -15.41 -17.78
CA LYS A 500 8.15 -14.17 -18.56
C LYS A 500 6.71 -13.71 -18.71
N ILE A 501 6.46 -12.46 -18.31
CA ILE A 501 5.19 -11.76 -18.54
C ILE A 501 4.82 -11.86 -20.01
N THR A 502 3.58 -12.26 -20.31
CA THR A 502 3.13 -12.33 -21.70
C THR A 502 2.81 -10.93 -22.22
N ASN A 503 2.90 -10.74 -23.54
CA ASN A 503 2.44 -9.49 -24.16
C ASN A 503 0.96 -9.21 -23.83
N LEU A 504 0.14 -10.25 -23.63
CA LEU A 504 -1.27 -10.11 -23.27
C LEU A 504 -1.42 -9.50 -21.87
N ASP A 505 -0.72 -10.03 -20.86
CA ASP A 505 -0.74 -9.48 -19.49
C ASP A 505 -0.26 -8.03 -19.45
N TYR A 506 0.81 -7.74 -20.20
CA TYR A 506 1.35 -6.39 -20.34
C TYR A 506 0.32 -5.42 -20.93
N TYR A 507 -0.28 -5.74 -22.08
CA TYR A 507 -1.28 -4.85 -22.68
C TYR A 507 -2.55 -4.73 -21.83
N LEU A 508 -3.05 -5.83 -21.26
CA LEU A 508 -4.21 -5.85 -20.39
C LEU A 508 -4.02 -4.96 -19.15
N GLN A 509 -2.89 -5.10 -18.45
CA GLN A 509 -2.62 -4.28 -17.25
C GLN A 509 -2.44 -2.80 -17.59
N ASN A 510 -1.79 -2.47 -18.71
CA ASN A 510 -1.69 -1.07 -19.15
C ASN A 510 -3.08 -0.50 -19.51
N GLU A 511 -3.94 -1.26 -20.18
CA GLU A 511 -5.32 -0.84 -20.49
C GLU A 511 -6.13 -0.62 -19.20
N ILE A 512 -6.01 -1.51 -18.22
CA ILE A 512 -6.64 -1.35 -16.90
C ILE A 512 -6.15 -0.07 -16.22
N PHE A 513 -4.84 0.18 -16.16
CA PHE A 513 -4.29 1.38 -15.52
C PHE A 513 -4.64 2.68 -16.28
N LEU A 514 -4.68 2.64 -17.61
CA LEU A 514 -5.11 3.79 -18.42
C LEU A 514 -6.62 4.06 -18.28
N ASN A 515 -7.46 3.03 -18.20
CA ASN A 515 -8.88 3.17 -17.89
C ASN A 515 -9.11 3.70 -16.46
N LEU A 516 -8.39 3.17 -15.46
CA LEU A 516 -8.43 3.69 -14.08
C LEU A 516 -8.00 5.16 -14.01
N SER A 517 -7.03 5.58 -14.83
CA SER A 517 -6.61 6.99 -14.85
C SER A 517 -7.65 7.91 -15.48
N ILE A 518 -8.54 7.39 -16.33
CA ILE A 518 -9.71 8.11 -16.84
C ILE A 518 -10.83 8.13 -15.80
N GLU A 519 -11.14 6.96 -15.22
CA GLU A 519 -12.19 6.75 -14.21
C GLU A 519 -11.96 7.67 -13.00
N TYR A 520 -10.78 7.60 -12.38
CA TYR A 520 -10.45 8.36 -11.17
C TYR A 520 -10.00 9.80 -11.45
N ALA A 521 -9.88 10.25 -12.70
CA ALA A 521 -9.73 11.68 -12.99
C ALA A 521 -11.05 12.45 -12.85
N GLU A 522 -12.19 11.77 -13.05
CA GLU A 522 -13.55 12.29 -12.85
C GLU A 522 -13.77 13.73 -13.39
N SER A 523 -13.94 14.69 -12.48
CA SER A 523 -13.86 16.12 -12.70
C SER A 523 -12.94 16.78 -11.66
N ASP A 524 -11.88 16.09 -11.25
CA ASP A 524 -10.79 16.69 -10.49
C ASP A 524 -9.83 17.41 -11.45
N SER A 525 -9.67 18.73 -11.27
CA SER A 525 -8.88 19.55 -12.17
C SER A 525 -7.37 19.28 -12.09
N GLN A 526 -6.84 18.84 -10.94
CA GLN A 526 -5.43 18.47 -10.79
C GLN A 526 -5.15 17.10 -11.43
N ARG A 527 -6.05 16.13 -11.29
CA ARG A 527 -5.93 14.82 -11.96
C ARG A 527 -6.02 14.97 -13.47
N LEU A 528 -6.91 15.81 -13.99
CA LEU A 528 -6.96 16.15 -15.41
C LEU A 528 -5.70 16.89 -15.89
N ILE A 529 -5.10 17.76 -15.06
CA ILE A 529 -3.77 18.35 -15.33
C ILE A 529 -2.69 17.26 -15.40
N ASP A 530 -2.72 16.24 -14.54
CA ASP A 530 -1.76 15.13 -14.56
C ASP A 530 -1.94 14.23 -15.80
N LEU A 531 -3.18 13.98 -16.25
CA LEU A 531 -3.44 13.32 -17.54
C LEU A 531 -2.84 14.12 -18.71
N ILE A 532 -2.97 15.46 -18.69
CA ILE A 532 -2.34 16.35 -19.69
C ILE A 532 -0.80 16.23 -19.63
N ASN A 533 -0.22 16.06 -18.44
CA ASN A 533 1.23 15.95 -18.24
C ASN A 533 1.84 14.64 -18.79
N VAL A 534 1.05 13.56 -18.95
CA VAL A 534 1.53 12.25 -19.46
C VAL A 534 1.17 11.96 -20.92
N LEU A 535 0.55 12.90 -21.64
CA LEU A 535 0.21 12.75 -23.08
C LEU A 535 1.43 12.40 -23.96
N ASP A 536 2.62 12.87 -23.56
CA ASP A 536 3.89 12.57 -24.23
C ASP A 536 4.22 11.06 -24.28
N ASN A 537 3.71 10.27 -23.32
CA ASN A 537 4.16 8.90 -23.04
C ASN A 537 3.22 7.79 -23.54
N ILE A 538 1.99 8.14 -23.95
CA ILE A 538 0.93 7.18 -24.31
C ILE A 538 0.69 7.12 -25.82
N SER A 539 0.07 6.02 -26.32
CA SER A 539 -0.22 5.88 -27.76
C SER A 539 -1.30 6.85 -28.23
N ASP A 540 -1.44 7.01 -29.55
CA ASP A 540 -2.36 7.99 -30.12
C ASP A 540 -3.82 7.74 -29.75
N ASP A 541 -4.26 6.48 -29.75
CA ASP A 541 -5.62 6.09 -29.35
C ASP A 541 -5.91 6.48 -27.89
N TRP A 542 -4.90 6.36 -27.01
CA TRP A 542 -5.03 6.76 -25.61
C TRP A 542 -4.91 8.28 -25.42
N ARG A 543 -4.11 9.00 -26.21
CA ARG A 543 -4.17 10.47 -26.28
C ARG A 543 -5.57 10.95 -26.68
N VAL A 544 -6.19 10.30 -27.67
CA VAL A 544 -7.58 10.63 -28.08
C VAL A 544 -8.57 10.33 -26.96
N LYS A 545 -8.49 9.16 -26.30
CA LYS A 545 -9.32 8.86 -25.12
C LYS A 545 -9.15 9.92 -24.02
N PHE A 546 -7.91 10.27 -23.65
CA PHE A 546 -7.63 11.27 -22.61
C PHE A 546 -8.17 12.65 -23.00
N LEU A 547 -7.88 13.15 -24.21
CA LEU A 547 -8.40 14.43 -24.69
C LEU A 547 -9.93 14.47 -24.78
N ASN A 548 -10.57 13.35 -25.10
CA ASN A 548 -12.04 13.25 -25.08
C ASN A 548 -12.64 13.28 -23.67
N VAL A 549 -11.89 12.88 -22.63
CA VAL A 549 -12.30 12.97 -21.22
C VAL A 549 -12.08 14.39 -20.70
N ILE A 550 -10.87 14.93 -20.92
CA ILE A 550 -10.48 16.30 -20.57
C ILE A 550 -11.42 17.34 -21.23
N CYS A 551 -11.94 17.05 -22.42
CA CYS A 551 -12.86 17.91 -23.17
C CYS A 551 -14.22 17.24 -23.43
N ALA A 552 -14.69 16.40 -22.49
CA ALA A 552 -16.00 15.74 -22.54
C ALA A 552 -17.14 16.76 -22.45
N ASP A 553 -18.34 16.40 -22.94
CA ASP A 553 -19.51 17.29 -22.84
C ASP A 553 -19.88 17.62 -21.38
N SER A 554 -19.62 16.72 -20.44
CA SER A 554 -19.74 16.95 -18.99
C SER A 554 -18.80 18.04 -18.47
N ILE A 555 -17.63 18.23 -19.10
CA ILE A 555 -16.64 19.27 -18.80
C ILE A 555 -16.96 20.57 -19.55
N VAL A 556 -17.33 20.46 -20.83
CA VAL A 556 -17.70 21.61 -21.69
C VAL A 556 -18.99 22.30 -21.21
N ALA A 557 -19.91 21.53 -20.64
CA ALA A 557 -21.14 22.01 -20.01
C ALA A 557 -20.97 22.50 -18.56
N ARG A 558 -19.75 22.42 -17.97
CA ARG A 558 -19.45 23.12 -16.73
C ARG A 558 -19.56 24.63 -16.93
N ASP A 559 -19.69 25.29 -15.80
CA ASP A 559 -19.32 26.69 -15.62
C ASP A 559 -17.94 27.01 -16.24
N ASP A 560 -17.73 28.29 -16.54
CA ASP A 560 -16.50 28.75 -17.15
C ASP A 560 -15.30 28.72 -16.15
N GLU A 561 -15.53 28.78 -14.83
CA GLU A 561 -14.49 28.67 -13.78
C GLU A 561 -13.68 27.39 -13.92
N TYR A 562 -14.41 26.29 -14.02
CA TYR A 562 -13.87 24.95 -14.03
C TYR A 562 -13.07 24.71 -15.32
N LYS A 563 -13.64 25.12 -16.45
CA LYS A 563 -13.02 25.00 -17.78
C LYS A 563 -11.75 25.82 -17.91
N TYR A 564 -11.69 27.01 -17.30
CA TYR A 564 -10.52 27.88 -17.32
C TYR A 564 -9.24 27.17 -16.82
N ILE A 565 -9.33 26.35 -15.78
CA ILE A 565 -8.19 25.61 -15.21
C ILE A 565 -7.60 24.64 -16.25
N ILE A 566 -8.46 23.89 -16.93
CA ILE A 566 -8.09 22.89 -17.94
C ILE A 566 -7.60 23.58 -19.22
N TRP A 567 -8.33 24.60 -19.68
CA TRP A 567 -8.01 25.39 -20.86
C TRP A 567 -6.64 26.07 -20.76
N GLU A 568 -6.29 26.61 -19.60
CA GLU A 568 -4.98 27.22 -19.38
C GLU A 568 -3.86 26.19 -19.41
N ARG A 569 -4.01 25.02 -18.75
CA ARG A 569 -2.99 23.96 -18.79
C ARG A 569 -2.79 23.41 -20.20
N LEU A 570 -3.87 23.15 -20.93
CA LEU A 570 -3.81 22.74 -22.34
C LEU A 570 -3.08 23.80 -23.17
N SER A 571 -3.36 25.08 -22.95
CA SER A 571 -2.68 26.20 -23.62
C SER A 571 -1.19 26.23 -23.31
N THR A 572 -0.78 26.01 -22.06
CA THR A 572 0.65 25.92 -21.69
C THR A 572 1.36 24.79 -22.46
N VAL A 573 0.76 23.60 -22.51
CA VAL A 573 1.36 22.44 -23.20
C VAL A 573 1.39 22.63 -24.72
N ILE A 574 0.31 23.13 -25.32
CA ILE A 574 0.27 23.49 -26.76
C ILE A 574 1.36 24.51 -27.09
N ASN A 575 1.52 25.56 -26.27
CA ASN A 575 2.55 26.59 -26.46
C ASN A 575 3.96 26.01 -26.27
N ARG A 576 4.17 25.07 -25.34
CA ARG A 576 5.43 24.31 -25.17
C ARG A 576 5.81 23.58 -26.48
N HIS A 577 4.92 22.77 -27.05
CA HIS A 577 5.25 22.04 -28.29
C HIS A 577 5.42 22.97 -29.50
N LYS A 578 4.64 24.06 -29.59
CA LYS A 578 4.84 25.09 -30.63
C LYS A 578 6.21 25.77 -30.52
N ARG A 579 6.65 26.11 -29.30
CA ARG A 579 7.96 26.74 -29.03
C ARG A 579 9.15 25.83 -29.35
N TYR A 580 8.98 24.52 -29.19
CA TYR A 580 10.04 23.51 -29.40
C TYR A 580 9.75 22.57 -30.58
N ASN A 581 8.98 23.04 -31.57
CA ASN A 581 8.56 22.31 -32.78
C ASN A 581 9.68 21.73 -33.67
N HIS A 582 10.93 22.06 -33.37
CA HIS A 582 12.15 21.63 -34.05
C HIS A 582 12.87 20.47 -33.33
N THR A 583 12.18 19.74 -32.43
CA THR A 583 12.76 18.69 -31.59
C THR A 583 12.00 17.37 -31.73
N ASP A 584 12.71 16.23 -31.65
CA ASP A 584 12.16 14.90 -31.96
C ASP A 584 11.03 14.42 -31.01
N TRP A 585 10.88 15.06 -29.85
CA TRP A 585 9.80 14.78 -28.89
C TRP A 585 8.57 15.70 -29.07
N ALA A 586 8.65 16.70 -29.95
CA ALA A 586 7.52 17.61 -30.17
C ALA A 586 6.39 16.89 -30.94
N PHE A 587 5.15 17.16 -30.53
CA PHE A 587 3.97 16.68 -31.23
C PHE A 587 3.90 17.22 -32.67
N SER A 588 3.31 16.43 -33.57
CA SER A 588 3.16 16.84 -34.97
C SER A 588 2.23 18.04 -35.11
N ASP A 589 2.33 18.78 -36.21
CA ASP A 589 1.36 19.84 -36.55
C ASP A 589 -0.11 19.35 -36.58
N ILE A 590 -0.34 18.04 -36.78
CA ILE A 590 -1.67 17.43 -36.79
C ILE A 590 -2.15 17.23 -35.34
N ASP A 591 -1.27 16.73 -34.47
CA ASP A 591 -1.54 16.55 -33.04
C ASP A 591 -1.76 17.88 -32.32
N ILE A 592 -0.90 18.87 -32.59
CA ILE A 592 -1.04 20.23 -32.06
C ILE A 592 -2.40 20.81 -32.48
N LYS A 593 -2.77 20.74 -33.77
CA LYS A 593 -4.09 21.21 -34.24
C LYS A 593 -5.25 20.45 -33.60
N ARG A 594 -5.12 19.13 -33.38
CA ARG A 594 -6.12 18.33 -32.67
C ARG A 594 -6.27 18.76 -31.21
N MET A 595 -5.16 19.05 -30.51
CA MET A 595 -5.19 19.59 -29.15
C MET A 595 -5.77 21.00 -29.11
N GLU A 596 -5.51 21.86 -30.09
CA GLU A 596 -6.14 23.18 -30.20
C GLU A 596 -7.66 23.07 -30.39
N ILE A 597 -8.13 22.23 -31.31
CA ILE A 597 -9.57 21.97 -31.51
C ILE A 597 -10.24 21.46 -30.22
N MET A 598 -9.53 20.70 -29.37
CA MET A 598 -10.06 20.23 -28.09
C MET A 598 -10.01 21.32 -27.00
N ARG A 599 -8.91 22.08 -26.90
CA ARG A 599 -8.79 23.28 -26.04
C ARG A 599 -9.94 24.25 -26.32
N ASP A 600 -10.24 24.51 -27.58
CA ASP A 600 -11.25 25.51 -27.99
C ASP A 600 -12.68 25.09 -27.63
N LYS A 601 -12.95 23.80 -27.37
CA LYS A 601 -14.24 23.36 -26.77
C LYS A 601 -14.39 23.78 -25.31
N VAL A 602 -13.30 23.72 -24.55
CA VAL A 602 -13.24 24.10 -23.13
C VAL A 602 -12.81 25.56 -22.95
N GLU A 603 -12.86 26.38 -24.01
CA GLU A 603 -12.63 27.81 -23.87
C GLU A 603 -13.75 28.47 -23.03
N PRO A 604 -13.40 29.23 -21.96
CA PRO A 604 -14.37 30.04 -21.22
C PRO A 604 -15.09 31.04 -22.14
N LYS A 605 -16.43 31.06 -22.11
CA LYS A 605 -17.24 31.89 -23.01
C LYS A 605 -17.54 33.27 -22.44
N ALA A 606 -17.76 33.36 -21.13
CA ALA A 606 -17.99 34.62 -20.45
C ALA A 606 -16.65 35.36 -20.24
N LEU A 607 -16.62 36.64 -20.62
CA LEU A 607 -15.38 37.41 -20.74
C LEU A 607 -14.69 37.66 -19.39
N ASN A 608 -15.46 37.72 -18.29
CA ASN A 608 -14.93 37.70 -16.92
C ASN A 608 -14.03 36.48 -16.69
N VAL A 609 -14.45 35.28 -17.10
CA VAL A 609 -13.69 34.06 -16.83
C VAL A 609 -12.51 33.89 -17.77
N LYS A 610 -12.71 34.17 -19.06
CA LYS A 610 -11.65 34.10 -20.07
C LYS A 610 -10.48 35.03 -19.75
N ASN A 611 -10.79 36.26 -19.35
CA ASN A 611 -9.78 37.31 -19.17
C ASN A 611 -8.95 37.15 -17.88
N ARG A 612 -9.24 36.17 -17.01
CA ARG A 612 -8.44 35.87 -15.80
C ARG A 612 -6.99 35.52 -16.07
N ILE A 613 -6.70 34.97 -17.25
CA ILE A 613 -5.34 34.59 -17.63
C ILE A 613 -4.38 35.80 -17.60
N PHE A 614 -4.91 37.02 -17.82
CA PHE A 614 -4.14 38.28 -17.74
C PHE A 614 -3.96 38.80 -16.30
N PHE A 615 -4.68 38.25 -15.31
CA PHE A 615 -4.60 38.62 -13.89
C PHE A 615 -3.91 37.55 -13.02
N LYS A 616 -3.59 36.38 -13.58
CA LYS A 616 -2.86 35.27 -12.91
C LYS A 616 -1.46 35.68 -12.43
N SER A 617 -0.88 34.96 -11.46
CA SER A 617 0.46 35.28 -10.92
C SER A 617 1.63 35.01 -11.89
N SER A 618 1.55 33.98 -12.74
CA SER A 618 2.65 33.45 -13.57
C SER A 618 2.57 33.84 -15.06
N ARG A 619 2.51 35.14 -15.37
CA ARG A 619 2.11 35.68 -16.70
C ARG A 619 3.10 35.44 -17.85
N TYR A 620 4.31 34.92 -17.61
CA TYR A 620 5.41 34.92 -18.59
C TYR A 620 5.25 33.93 -19.76
N ASP A 621 4.58 32.79 -19.59
CA ASP A 621 4.42 31.77 -20.63
C ASP A 621 3.23 32.02 -21.59
N LEU A 622 2.53 33.14 -21.42
CA LEU A 622 1.33 33.50 -22.18
C LEU A 622 1.62 34.18 -23.52
N PHE A 623 2.71 34.94 -23.62
CA PHE A 623 3.03 35.80 -24.76
C PHE A 623 4.46 35.61 -25.26
N PHE A 624 4.63 35.59 -26.57
CA PHE A 624 5.93 35.42 -27.23
C PHE A 624 6.56 36.79 -27.55
N SER A 625 7.50 37.22 -26.71
CA SER A 625 8.38 38.37 -26.94
C SER A 625 9.72 38.16 -26.22
N GLU A 626 10.82 38.56 -26.84
CA GLU A 626 12.15 38.55 -26.22
C GLU A 626 12.40 39.78 -25.32
N ASP A 627 11.54 40.82 -25.37
CA ASP A 627 11.61 42.00 -24.48
C ASP A 627 10.51 41.96 -23.40
N SER A 628 10.95 41.90 -22.15
CA SER A 628 10.13 41.94 -20.93
C SER A 628 9.33 43.24 -20.75
N LYS A 629 9.84 44.39 -21.22
CA LYS A 629 9.12 45.67 -21.19
C LYS A 629 8.00 45.72 -22.23
N GLU A 630 8.18 45.03 -23.35
CA GLU A 630 7.15 44.88 -24.37
C GLU A 630 6.01 43.99 -23.84
N ASN A 631 6.36 42.84 -23.26
CA ASN A 631 5.42 41.90 -22.63
C ASN A 631 4.64 42.56 -21.47
N SER A 632 5.31 43.33 -20.61
CA SER A 632 4.67 44.06 -19.50
C SER A 632 3.64 45.10 -19.97
N LYS A 633 3.88 45.78 -21.10
CA LYS A 633 2.89 46.69 -21.71
C LYS A 633 1.71 45.92 -22.30
N GLN A 634 1.98 44.81 -22.99
CA GLN A 634 0.97 43.96 -23.61
C GLN A 634 -0.02 43.43 -22.57
N ILE A 635 0.49 42.91 -21.44
CA ILE A 635 -0.33 42.48 -20.29
C ILE A 635 -1.21 43.63 -19.78
N PHE A 636 -0.66 44.84 -19.58
CA PHE A 636 -1.44 45.99 -19.13
C PHE A 636 -2.53 46.41 -20.14
N SER A 637 -2.26 46.37 -21.45
CA SER A 637 -3.30 46.62 -22.46
C SER A 637 -4.41 45.56 -22.40
N PHE A 638 -4.10 44.27 -22.31
CA PHE A 638 -5.12 43.23 -22.22
C PHE A 638 -5.95 43.32 -20.92
N GLN A 639 -5.34 43.70 -19.80
CA GLN A 639 -6.08 43.98 -18.55
C GLN A 639 -7.03 45.17 -18.67
N VAL A 640 -6.61 46.25 -19.34
CA VAL A 640 -7.45 47.44 -19.56
C VAL A 640 -8.53 47.17 -20.61
N GLU A 641 -8.27 46.34 -21.62
CA GLU A 641 -9.27 45.90 -22.60
C GLU A 641 -10.31 44.96 -21.95
N ALA A 642 -9.89 44.00 -21.11
CA ALA A 642 -10.81 43.17 -20.34
C ALA A 642 -11.79 43.99 -19.48
N ILE A 643 -11.34 45.09 -18.88
CA ILE A 643 -12.20 46.00 -18.11
C ILE A 643 -13.14 46.79 -19.04
N LYS A 644 -12.68 47.21 -20.22
CA LYS A 644 -13.54 47.86 -21.24
C LYS A 644 -14.56 46.92 -21.87
N GLU A 645 -14.30 45.61 -21.88
CA GLU A 645 -15.24 44.59 -22.32
C GLU A 645 -16.33 44.29 -21.27
N ILE A 646 -15.95 44.29 -19.98
CA ILE A 646 -16.84 43.92 -18.87
C ILE A 646 -17.64 45.12 -18.36
N LEU A 647 -17.04 46.31 -18.24
CA LEU A 647 -17.71 47.50 -17.67
C LEU A 647 -19.02 47.91 -18.40
N PRO A 648 -19.17 47.79 -19.74
CA PRO A 648 -20.41 48.13 -20.43
C PRO A 648 -21.62 47.26 -20.08
N THR A 649 -21.43 46.06 -19.49
CA THR A 649 -22.55 45.26 -18.97
C THR A 649 -23.01 45.69 -17.57
N GLY A 650 -22.28 46.62 -16.95
CA GLY A 650 -22.61 47.27 -15.68
C GLY A 650 -21.71 46.84 -14.52
N LEU A 651 -21.73 47.63 -13.43
CA LEU A 651 -20.94 47.36 -12.23
C LEU A 651 -21.17 45.95 -11.66
N ILE A 652 -22.38 45.43 -11.76
CA ILE A 652 -22.79 44.14 -11.17
C ILE A 652 -21.88 43.00 -11.66
N GLU A 653 -21.62 42.93 -12.96
CA GLU A 653 -20.78 41.90 -13.56
C GLU A 653 -19.28 42.14 -13.32
N LEU A 654 -18.86 43.39 -13.10
CA LEU A 654 -17.50 43.71 -12.68
C LEU A 654 -17.21 43.27 -11.22
N PHE A 655 -18.17 43.46 -10.31
CA PHE A 655 -18.11 42.95 -8.94
C PHE A 655 -18.14 41.42 -8.87
N LYS A 656 -18.87 40.79 -9.78
CA LYS A 656 -18.92 39.33 -9.94
C LYS A 656 -17.59 38.79 -10.50
N PHE A 657 -17.08 39.35 -11.60
CA PHE A 657 -15.74 39.04 -12.12
C PHE A 657 -14.65 39.08 -11.03
N ASN A 658 -14.71 40.10 -10.17
CA ASN A 658 -13.78 40.25 -9.08
C ASN A 658 -13.77 39.08 -8.07
N SER A 659 -14.92 38.50 -7.73
CA SER A 659 -14.96 37.41 -6.73
C SER A 659 -14.29 36.13 -7.26
N GLU A 660 -13.95 36.08 -8.54
CA GLU A 660 -13.51 34.89 -9.24
C GLU A 660 -12.00 34.88 -9.61
N ILE A 661 -11.27 36.01 -9.43
CA ILE A 661 -9.83 36.14 -9.73
C ILE A 661 -8.89 35.95 -8.55
N GLU A 662 -7.60 35.72 -8.84
CA GLU A 662 -6.46 35.81 -7.91
C GLU A 662 -6.17 37.27 -7.50
N ASP A 663 -6.16 38.20 -8.46
CA ASP A 663 -5.65 39.57 -8.33
C ASP A 663 -6.78 40.61 -8.32
N SER A 664 -7.71 40.46 -7.38
CA SER A 664 -8.85 41.36 -7.11
C SER A 664 -8.42 42.83 -6.97
N TYR A 665 -7.23 43.06 -6.41
CA TYR A 665 -6.65 44.39 -6.25
C TYR A 665 -6.26 45.03 -7.60
N SER A 666 -5.55 44.33 -8.50
CA SER A 666 -5.21 44.89 -9.82
C SER A 666 -6.44 45.15 -10.68
N LEU A 667 -7.51 44.36 -10.52
CA LEU A 667 -8.79 44.64 -11.19
C LEU A 667 -9.40 45.97 -10.70
N GLY A 668 -9.55 46.16 -9.39
CA GLY A 668 -10.04 47.42 -8.82
C GLY A 668 -9.14 48.61 -9.19
N PHE A 669 -7.82 48.43 -9.13
CA PHE A 669 -6.82 49.44 -9.47
C PHE A 669 -6.90 49.89 -10.93
N CYS A 670 -6.96 48.94 -11.88
CA CYS A 670 -7.10 49.25 -13.30
C CYS A 670 -8.49 49.83 -13.60
N PHE A 671 -9.55 49.36 -12.93
CA PHE A 671 -10.90 49.93 -13.07
C PHE A 671 -10.91 51.41 -12.64
N GLY A 672 -10.30 51.74 -11.50
CA GLY A 672 -10.16 53.12 -11.02
C GLY A 672 -9.39 54.05 -11.96
N LYS A 673 -8.65 53.51 -12.94
CA LYS A 673 -7.86 54.26 -13.94
C LYS A 673 -8.47 54.33 -15.34
N VAL A 674 -9.66 53.78 -15.56
CA VAL A 674 -10.47 53.99 -16.77
C VAL A 674 -11.37 55.22 -16.57
N ASP A 675 -11.78 55.87 -17.66
CA ASP A 675 -12.81 56.93 -17.60
C ASP A 675 -14.14 56.34 -17.11
N GLN A 676 -14.73 56.96 -16.09
CA GLN A 676 -15.98 56.54 -15.45
C GLN A 676 -16.99 57.70 -15.38
N SER A 677 -16.92 58.65 -16.31
CA SER A 677 -17.77 59.86 -16.36
C SER A 677 -19.30 59.61 -16.42
N SER A 678 -19.73 58.35 -16.50
CA SER A 678 -21.13 57.89 -16.46
C SER A 678 -21.55 57.14 -15.19
N ILE A 679 -20.66 56.98 -14.18
CA ILE A 679 -20.88 56.13 -13.00
C ILE A 679 -20.62 56.93 -11.71
N SER A 680 -21.54 56.86 -10.74
CA SER A 680 -21.37 57.48 -9.42
C SER A 680 -20.59 56.58 -8.46
N CYS A 681 -19.97 57.19 -7.46
CA CYS A 681 -19.22 56.46 -6.44
C CYS A 681 -20.17 55.62 -5.56
N ASN A 682 -21.35 56.15 -5.23
CA ASN A 682 -22.37 55.42 -4.48
C ASN A 682 -22.88 54.17 -5.22
N ASP A 683 -22.92 54.18 -6.55
CA ASP A 683 -23.31 53.00 -7.36
C ASP A 683 -22.34 51.83 -7.15
N VAL A 684 -21.07 52.13 -6.83
CA VAL A 684 -20.04 51.13 -6.51
C VAL A 684 -20.20 50.63 -5.07
N PHE A 685 -20.50 51.51 -4.11
CA PHE A 685 -20.75 51.12 -2.71
C PHE A 685 -22.10 50.41 -2.47
N VAL A 686 -23.02 50.39 -3.44
CA VAL A 686 -24.26 49.59 -3.37
C VAL A 686 -24.00 48.08 -3.43
N PHE A 687 -22.88 47.63 -4.01
CA PHE A 687 -22.54 46.20 -4.11
C PHE A 687 -21.83 45.63 -2.88
N LEU A 688 -21.82 46.37 -1.78
CA LEU A 688 -21.16 46.02 -0.54
C LEU A 688 -22.03 45.06 0.28
N ASP A 689 -21.41 44.00 0.79
CA ASP A 689 -22.02 43.00 1.69
C ASP A 689 -21.02 42.71 2.82
N ILE A 690 -21.48 42.60 4.07
CA ILE A 690 -20.63 42.26 5.24
C ILE A 690 -19.97 40.90 5.02
N LYS A 691 -20.69 39.98 4.37
CA LYS A 691 -20.39 38.54 4.38
C LYS A 691 -19.39 38.11 3.29
N ASP A 692 -18.77 39.05 2.57
CA ASP A 692 -17.95 38.77 1.38
C ASP A 692 -16.63 39.56 1.37
N SER A 693 -15.51 38.86 1.59
CA SER A 693 -14.18 39.47 1.68
C SER A 693 -13.56 39.89 0.34
N LYS A 694 -13.93 39.25 -0.79
CA LYS A 694 -13.37 39.66 -2.10
C LYS A 694 -14.01 40.95 -2.60
N LYS A 695 -15.28 41.20 -2.29
CA LYS A 695 -15.92 42.51 -2.54
C LYS A 695 -15.22 43.62 -1.75
N ILE A 696 -14.77 43.35 -0.52
CA ILE A 696 -13.97 44.28 0.29
C ILE A 696 -12.65 44.63 -0.40
N ASP A 697 -11.86 43.63 -0.86
CA ASP A 697 -10.56 43.90 -1.50
C ASP A 697 -10.66 44.58 -2.87
N PHE A 698 -11.78 44.39 -3.58
CA PHE A 698 -12.11 45.18 -4.77
C PHE A 698 -12.42 46.64 -4.46
N ILE A 699 -13.26 46.89 -3.46
CA ILE A 699 -13.61 48.24 -3.02
C ILE A 699 -12.33 48.97 -2.60
N ARG A 700 -11.42 48.29 -1.89
CA ARG A 700 -10.06 48.79 -1.57
C ARG A 700 -9.24 49.09 -2.84
N GLY A 701 -9.16 48.15 -3.79
CA GLY A 701 -8.41 48.34 -5.05
C GLY A 701 -8.94 49.49 -5.90
N PHE A 702 -10.27 49.61 -6.01
CA PHE A 702 -10.99 50.71 -6.68
C PHE A 702 -10.70 52.07 -6.01
N VAL A 703 -10.83 52.13 -4.68
CA VAL A 703 -10.50 53.31 -3.87
C VAL A 703 -9.05 53.75 -4.11
N VAL A 704 -8.08 52.83 -4.11
CA VAL A 704 -6.67 53.17 -4.36
C VAL A 704 -6.41 53.58 -5.81
N GLY A 705 -7.07 52.93 -6.78
CA GLY A 705 -7.00 53.29 -8.20
C GLY A 705 -7.49 54.72 -8.46
N LYS A 706 -8.61 55.11 -7.83
CA LYS A 706 -9.14 56.48 -7.84
C LYS A 706 -8.24 57.46 -7.09
N TYR A 707 -7.77 57.11 -5.90
CA TYR A 707 -6.88 57.95 -5.09
C TYR A 707 -5.61 58.36 -5.87
N GLN A 708 -5.00 57.45 -6.65
CA GLN A 708 -3.85 57.78 -7.51
C GLN A 708 -4.14 58.75 -8.67
N LEU A 709 -5.41 59.05 -8.97
CA LEU A 709 -5.82 60.05 -9.95
C LEU A 709 -6.43 61.31 -9.32
N CYS A 710 -7.01 61.22 -8.12
CA CYS A 710 -7.89 62.25 -7.58
C CYS A 710 -7.52 62.78 -6.17
N GLY A 711 -6.69 62.08 -5.38
CA GLY A 711 -6.30 62.53 -4.04
C GLY A 711 -7.26 62.16 -2.90
N PHE A 712 -6.98 62.68 -1.70
CA PHE A 712 -7.57 62.23 -0.42
C PHE A 712 -8.99 62.77 -0.16
N ASP A 713 -9.24 64.00 -0.63
CA ASP A 713 -10.45 64.80 -0.38
C ASP A 713 -11.76 64.08 -0.77
N TRP A 714 -11.67 63.12 -1.71
CA TRP A 714 -12.77 62.29 -2.21
C TRP A 714 -13.32 61.27 -1.19
N ILE A 715 -12.54 60.84 -0.19
CA ILE A 715 -13.00 59.83 0.80
C ILE A 715 -14.00 60.44 1.80
N GLU A 716 -13.67 61.62 2.31
CA GLU A 716 -14.47 62.30 3.34
C GLU A 716 -15.82 62.76 2.77
N GLU A 717 -15.86 63.15 1.50
CA GLU A 717 -17.10 63.43 0.76
C GLU A 717 -18.04 62.22 0.67
N VAL A 718 -17.54 60.99 0.55
CA VAL A 718 -18.36 59.77 0.36
C VAL A 718 -18.93 59.27 1.69
N ALA A 719 -18.12 59.18 2.74
CA ALA A 719 -18.54 58.61 4.03
C ALA A 719 -19.72 59.37 4.67
N PHE A 720 -19.82 60.68 4.42
CA PHE A 720 -20.92 61.53 4.87
C PHE A 720 -22.27 61.30 4.16
N GLN A 721 -22.34 60.49 3.10
CA GLN A 721 -23.52 60.39 2.23
C GLN A 721 -24.44 59.17 2.46
N VAL A 722 -24.06 58.18 3.29
CA VAL A 722 -24.81 56.91 3.40
C VAL A 722 -25.54 56.74 4.75
N MET A 723 -26.73 56.14 4.72
CA MET A 723 -27.81 56.46 5.68
C MET A 723 -28.38 55.30 6.51
N ASP A 724 -28.58 54.09 5.96
CA ASP A 724 -29.22 52.97 6.68
C ASP A 724 -28.36 52.42 7.82
N LYS A 725 -28.95 51.85 8.87
CA LYS A 725 -28.22 51.29 10.02
C LYS A 725 -27.51 49.98 9.66
N PHE A 726 -28.14 49.10 8.89
CA PHE A 726 -27.49 47.85 8.46
C PHE A 726 -26.38 48.11 7.44
N GLN A 727 -26.54 49.09 6.53
CA GLN A 727 -25.55 49.52 5.53
C GLN A 727 -24.51 50.52 6.01
N LYS A 728 -24.75 51.25 7.11
CA LYS A 728 -23.66 51.78 7.94
C LYS A 728 -22.88 50.60 8.51
N ALA A 729 -23.54 49.65 9.15
CA ALA A 729 -22.93 48.39 9.53
C ALA A 729 -22.44 47.52 8.34
N ILE A 730 -22.61 47.92 7.06
CA ILE A 730 -21.91 47.31 5.91
C ILE A 730 -20.74 48.18 5.43
N ILE A 731 -20.89 49.47 5.15
CA ILE A 731 -19.76 50.36 4.77
C ILE A 731 -18.70 50.37 5.85
N PHE A 732 -19.13 50.30 7.11
CA PHE A 732 -18.25 50.09 8.22
C PHE A 732 -17.79 48.61 8.28
N ALA A 733 -18.64 47.58 8.27
CA ALA A 733 -18.12 46.20 8.33
C ALA A 733 -17.28 45.71 7.12
N ALA A 734 -17.34 46.43 6.00
CA ALA A 734 -16.52 46.28 4.80
C ALA A 734 -15.37 47.30 4.72
N MET A 735 -15.23 48.16 5.72
CA MET A 735 -13.90 48.56 6.19
C MET A 735 -13.26 47.32 6.85
N PRO A 736 -13.44 47.09 8.16
CA PRO A 736 -13.71 45.72 8.64
C PRO A 736 -14.81 45.67 9.73
N PHE A 737 -15.37 44.49 10.00
CA PHE A 737 -16.30 44.22 11.13
C PHE A 737 -15.56 44.25 12.48
N TYR A 738 -15.15 45.44 12.90
CA TYR A 738 -14.22 45.66 14.00
C TYR A 738 -14.37 47.07 14.63
N ILE A 739 -13.38 47.55 15.39
CA ILE A 739 -13.57 48.69 16.29
C ILE A 739 -13.78 50.07 15.65
N ASP A 740 -13.11 50.50 14.56
CA ASP A 740 -13.47 51.81 13.93
C ASP A 740 -14.91 51.79 13.39
N THR A 741 -15.35 50.59 13.03
CA THR A 741 -16.69 50.30 12.53
C THR A 741 -17.73 50.25 13.62
N TRP A 742 -17.40 49.70 14.78
CA TRP A 742 -18.26 49.80 15.95
C TRP A 742 -18.23 51.21 16.55
N ILE A 743 -17.12 51.94 16.49
CA ILE A 743 -17.05 53.39 16.76
C ILE A 743 -17.95 54.18 15.78
N LEU A 744 -18.06 53.77 14.51
CA LEU A 744 -18.99 54.36 13.54
C LEU A 744 -20.42 53.79 13.59
N VAL A 745 -20.66 52.68 14.31
CA VAL A 745 -21.98 52.13 14.67
C VAL A 745 -22.42 52.61 16.07
N GLU A 746 -21.52 53.20 16.85
CA GLU A 746 -21.79 53.72 18.21
C GLU A 746 -21.88 55.24 18.21
N ASN A 747 -21.07 55.94 17.40
CA ASN A 747 -21.35 57.33 17.01
C ASN A 747 -22.57 57.46 16.07
N ILE A 748 -23.11 56.35 15.48
CA ILE A 748 -24.17 56.42 14.45
C ILE A 748 -25.27 55.31 14.51
N MET A 749 -25.41 54.49 15.59
CA MET A 749 -26.59 53.59 15.78
C MET A 749 -27.17 53.49 17.22
N GLY A 750 -26.46 52.94 18.22
CA GLY A 750 -26.93 52.90 19.63
C GLY A 750 -27.79 51.68 20.07
N ASP A 751 -28.83 51.93 20.89
CA ASP A 751 -29.57 50.94 21.73
C ASP A 751 -30.37 49.84 21.01
N GLU A 752 -30.52 49.90 19.68
CA GLU A 752 -31.55 49.16 18.92
C GLU A 752 -31.19 47.68 18.64
N GLN A 753 -31.06 46.87 19.70
CA GLN A 753 -30.51 45.51 19.67
C GLN A 753 -31.56 44.37 19.58
N GLU A 754 -32.83 44.60 19.90
CA GLU A 754 -33.88 43.55 19.80
C GLU A 754 -34.28 43.27 18.34
N GLU A 755 -34.12 44.24 17.44
CA GLU A 755 -34.17 44.09 15.97
C GLU A 755 -33.15 43.09 15.39
N TYR A 756 -32.17 42.60 16.18
CA TYR A 756 -31.27 41.51 15.80
C TYR A 756 -31.81 40.12 16.24
N TRP A 757 -32.88 40.07 17.06
CA TRP A 757 -33.45 38.84 17.63
C TRP A 757 -34.93 38.56 17.32
N ASN A 758 -35.79 39.58 17.16
CA ASN A 758 -37.19 39.35 16.69
C ASN A 758 -37.30 39.19 15.17
N LEU A 759 -36.27 39.60 14.42
CA LEU A 759 -36.22 39.55 12.95
C LEU A 759 -35.82 38.16 12.42
N VAL A 760 -36.22 37.11 13.15
CA VAL A 760 -36.18 35.69 12.78
C VAL A 760 -37.52 35.05 13.16
N ASP A 761 -38.28 34.65 12.15
CA ASP A 761 -39.75 34.76 12.13
C ASP A 761 -40.47 33.40 12.25
N ALA A 762 -40.79 32.99 13.49
CA ALA A 762 -41.10 31.61 13.93
C ALA A 762 -42.36 30.95 13.29
N LEU A 763 -42.28 30.60 12.00
CA LEU A 763 -43.35 30.04 11.18
C LEU A 763 -42.87 28.80 10.41
N PRO A 764 -43.56 27.66 10.50
CA PRO A 764 -43.05 26.12 9.44
C PRO A 764 -43.15 26.25 7.90
N TYR A 765 -42.87 27.45 7.39
CA TYR A 765 -42.59 27.71 5.98
C TYR A 765 -41.56 28.83 5.73
N GLN A 766 -40.94 29.44 6.76
CA GLN A 766 -40.10 30.64 6.55
C GLN A 766 -38.78 30.72 7.34
N ALA A 767 -38.79 30.74 8.68
CA ALA A 767 -37.57 30.95 9.47
C ALA A 767 -37.00 29.66 10.07
N VAL A 768 -35.92 29.83 10.85
CA VAL A 768 -35.53 28.85 11.87
C VAL A 768 -36.62 28.85 12.95
N GLY A 769 -37.64 28.00 12.79
CA GLY A 769 -38.55 27.61 13.87
C GLY A 769 -40.05 27.74 13.62
N LEU A 770 -40.70 26.87 12.82
CA LEU A 770 -42.18 26.78 12.87
C LEU A 770 -42.61 26.21 14.24
N ASP A 771 -41.88 25.22 14.72
CA ASP A 771 -42.15 24.64 16.02
C ASP A 771 -41.74 25.59 17.14
N ASP A 772 -40.98 26.67 16.89
CA ASP A 772 -40.90 27.82 17.80
C ASP A 772 -42.19 28.68 17.84
N ALA A 773 -43.29 28.23 17.21
CA ALA A 773 -44.66 28.62 17.51
C ALA A 773 -45.52 27.47 18.11
N ILE A 774 -45.27 26.20 17.77
CA ILE A 774 -45.93 25.03 18.39
C ILE A 774 -45.36 24.72 19.81
N GLN A 775 -44.15 25.19 20.07
CA GLN A 775 -43.41 25.13 21.31
C GLN A 775 -43.56 26.44 22.07
N LYS A 776 -43.59 27.62 21.42
CA LYS A 776 -44.28 28.81 22.00
C LYS A 776 -45.81 28.62 22.15
N LEU A 777 -46.33 27.40 21.98
CA LEU A 777 -47.62 26.88 22.48
C LEU A 777 -47.46 25.82 23.60
N ILE A 778 -46.61 24.79 23.45
CA ILE A 778 -46.41 23.73 24.47
C ILE A 778 -45.65 24.22 25.71
N GLU A 779 -44.71 25.13 25.53
CA GLU A 779 -43.93 25.87 26.56
C GLU A 779 -44.78 26.95 27.26
N PHE A 780 -46.08 27.06 26.89
CA PHE A 780 -47.14 27.77 27.60
C PHE A 780 -48.23 26.82 28.16
N GLY A 781 -48.41 25.62 27.57
CA GLY A 781 -48.89 24.42 28.27
C GLY A 781 -50.12 23.71 27.67
N CYS A 782 -49.94 22.48 27.18
CA CYS A 782 -51.01 21.50 26.95
C CYS A 782 -50.53 20.04 27.08
N PRO A 783 -51.37 19.13 27.63
CA PRO A 783 -51.14 17.67 27.59
C PRO A 783 -52.06 16.93 26.62
N ILE A 784 -53.39 16.92 26.85
CA ILE A 784 -54.27 15.79 26.45
C ILE A 784 -55.13 16.01 25.18
N LYS A 785 -54.86 17.06 24.39
CA LYS A 785 -55.51 17.32 23.08
C LYS A 785 -54.80 16.53 21.97
N ALA A 786 -54.88 15.21 22.08
CA ALA A 786 -53.67 14.41 21.98
C ALA A 786 -53.85 13.07 21.28
N ILE A 787 -53.89 11.93 22.00
CA ILE A 787 -54.32 10.63 21.45
C ILE A 787 -55.64 10.74 20.65
N ASP A 788 -56.49 11.71 20.98
CA ASP A 788 -57.74 11.99 20.26
C ASP A 788 -57.55 12.81 18.97
N CYS A 789 -56.54 13.69 18.89
CA CYS A 789 -56.07 14.22 17.62
C CYS A 789 -55.38 13.15 16.76
N ILE A 790 -55.17 11.94 17.28
CA ILE A 790 -54.21 10.97 16.75
C ILE A 790 -54.93 9.75 16.26
N THR A 791 -55.67 9.03 17.10
CA THR A 791 -56.53 7.92 16.67
C THR A 791 -57.57 8.40 15.64
N TYR A 792 -57.97 9.68 15.70
CA TYR A 792 -58.75 10.34 14.65
C TYR A 792 -58.00 10.48 13.32
N GLN A 793 -56.81 11.09 13.35
CA GLN A 793 -55.97 11.23 12.15
C GLN A 793 -55.47 9.87 11.61
N ILE A 794 -55.53 8.81 12.44
CA ILE A 794 -55.20 7.41 12.17
C ILE A 794 -56.25 6.68 11.34
N ASP A 795 -57.54 6.75 11.73
CA ASP A 795 -58.62 6.08 10.99
C ASP A 795 -59.05 6.91 9.76
N GLU A 796 -58.70 8.21 9.70
CA GLU A 796 -58.99 9.13 8.58
C GLU A 796 -57.79 9.38 7.62
N GLY A 797 -56.56 9.01 7.97
CA GLY A 797 -55.36 9.17 7.11
C GLY A 797 -54.76 10.59 7.07
N MET A 798 -54.84 11.34 8.16
CA MET A 798 -54.25 12.68 8.34
C MET A 798 -52.96 12.62 9.22
N ARG A 799 -52.23 13.73 9.42
CA ARG A 799 -50.93 13.71 10.15
C ARG A 799 -51.03 13.83 11.69
N VAL A 800 -51.27 12.68 12.31
CA VAL A 800 -51.05 12.27 13.71
C VAL A 800 -49.90 13.04 14.45
N PRO A 801 -50.16 14.00 15.39
CA PRO A 801 -49.13 14.88 15.96
C PRO A 801 -48.52 14.21 17.19
N SER A 802 -47.49 13.42 16.96
CA SER A 802 -47.26 12.19 17.71
C SER A 802 -46.69 12.32 19.13
N ASP A 803 -46.13 13.46 19.49
CA ASP A 803 -45.68 13.78 20.86
C ASP A 803 -46.85 14.00 21.83
N LEU A 804 -48.05 14.06 21.26
CA LEU A 804 -49.31 14.02 21.96
C LEU A 804 -49.93 12.59 21.93
N ALA A 805 -49.51 11.70 21.01
CA ALA A 805 -49.89 10.27 21.07
C ALA A 805 -49.20 9.63 22.28
N PHE A 806 -47.97 10.08 22.47
CA PHE A 806 -47.14 9.89 23.63
C PHE A 806 -47.90 10.21 24.93
N LYS A 807 -48.19 11.49 25.15
CA LYS A 807 -48.77 12.11 26.36
C LYS A 807 -50.14 11.62 26.86
N ALA A 808 -50.67 10.51 26.34
CA ALA A 808 -51.80 9.80 26.93
C ALA A 808 -51.69 8.25 26.89
N LEU A 809 -50.65 7.67 26.27
CA LEU A 809 -50.33 6.23 26.37
C LEU A 809 -49.40 5.98 27.55
N THR A 810 -48.45 6.88 27.82
CA THR A 810 -47.64 6.86 29.05
C THR A 810 -48.45 7.06 30.32
N ASP A 811 -49.38 8.00 30.31
CA ASP A 811 -50.24 8.35 31.46
C ASP A 811 -51.29 7.25 31.78
N ALA A 812 -51.39 6.20 30.97
CA ALA A 812 -52.31 5.06 31.14
C ALA A 812 -51.65 3.78 31.68
N THR A 813 -50.38 3.82 32.10
CA THR A 813 -49.56 2.59 32.27
C THR A 813 -49.79 1.77 33.54
N GLU A 814 -50.42 2.30 34.60
CA GLU A 814 -50.61 1.57 35.86
C GLU A 814 -51.87 0.67 35.90
N GLU A 815 -52.93 0.97 35.13
CA GLU A 815 -54.23 0.30 35.24
C GLU A 815 -54.31 -1.12 34.62
N LEU A 816 -53.29 -1.54 33.85
CA LEU A 816 -53.37 -2.73 32.98
C LEU A 816 -52.94 -4.06 33.66
N ASN A 817 -52.41 -4.03 34.87
CA ASN A 817 -51.88 -5.22 35.54
C ASN A 817 -52.95 -6.02 36.32
N GLY A 818 -53.61 -6.99 35.66
CA GLY A 818 -54.27 -8.07 36.40
C GLY A 818 -55.38 -8.89 35.72
N GLN A 819 -55.96 -8.47 34.58
CA GLN A 819 -57.11 -9.20 33.98
C GLN A 819 -57.24 -9.11 32.45
N ARG A 820 -57.69 -10.24 31.86
CA ARG A 820 -58.37 -10.42 30.55
C ARG A 820 -57.58 -10.13 29.26
N SER A 821 -57.95 -10.83 28.19
CA SER A 821 -57.22 -10.87 26.91
C SER A 821 -57.54 -9.76 25.91
N VAL A 822 -58.63 -9.00 26.09
CA VAL A 822 -59.13 -8.05 25.06
C VAL A 822 -58.43 -6.70 25.10
N ALA A 823 -58.09 -6.18 26.29
CA ALA A 823 -57.29 -4.95 26.40
C ALA A 823 -55.92 -5.17 25.73
N LEU A 824 -55.26 -6.29 26.05
CA LEU A 824 -54.03 -6.74 25.38
C LEU A 824 -54.17 -6.88 23.86
N TYR A 825 -55.35 -7.17 23.30
CA TYR A 825 -55.57 -7.15 21.86
C TYR A 825 -55.61 -5.72 21.29
N ASN A 826 -56.32 -4.79 21.92
CA ASN A 826 -56.33 -3.39 21.47
C ASN A 826 -54.97 -2.71 21.71
N THR A 827 -54.28 -3.00 22.81
CA THR A 827 -52.90 -2.57 23.04
C THR A 827 -51.97 -3.20 21.99
N ARG A 828 -52.05 -4.51 21.69
CA ARG A 828 -51.31 -5.12 20.57
C ARG A 828 -51.72 -4.57 19.19
N LYS A 829 -52.97 -4.12 18.98
CA LYS A 829 -53.42 -3.47 17.73
C LYS A 829 -52.86 -2.06 17.63
N ILE A 830 -52.93 -1.27 18.70
CA ILE A 830 -52.36 0.08 18.77
C ILE A 830 -50.84 -0.01 18.63
N ILE A 831 -50.13 -0.86 19.39
CA ILE A 831 -48.70 -1.16 19.15
C ILE A 831 -48.46 -1.53 17.68
N ARG A 832 -49.16 -2.51 17.10
CA ARG A 832 -49.00 -2.89 15.67
C ARG A 832 -49.40 -1.82 14.66
N TYR A 833 -50.24 -0.88 15.07
CA TYR A 833 -50.66 0.24 14.25
C TYR A 833 -49.55 1.29 14.27
N LEU A 834 -49.22 1.80 15.47
CA LEU A 834 -48.14 2.75 15.73
C LEU A 834 -46.76 2.24 15.23
N GLN A 835 -46.47 0.94 15.35
CA GLN A 835 -45.29 0.27 14.78
C GLN A 835 -45.19 0.46 13.26
N LYS A 836 -46.34 0.49 12.58
CA LYS A 836 -46.51 0.58 11.11
C LYS A 836 -46.86 1.98 10.63
N GLN A 837 -46.93 2.97 11.52
CA GLN A 837 -47.53 4.28 11.25
C GLN A 837 -46.57 5.37 11.68
N GLU A 838 -45.91 5.92 10.67
CA GLU A 838 -44.77 6.81 10.79
C GLU A 838 -45.15 8.11 11.49
N GLY A 839 -44.30 8.51 12.44
CA GLY A 839 -44.49 9.69 13.28
C GLY A 839 -44.57 9.34 14.77
N VAL A 840 -45.18 8.20 15.14
CA VAL A 840 -45.44 7.88 16.55
C VAL A 840 -44.13 7.82 17.33
N ALA A 841 -43.99 8.73 18.32
CA ALA A 841 -42.72 8.98 18.96
C ALA A 841 -42.17 7.71 19.64
N GLU A 842 -41.04 7.25 19.09
CA GLU A 842 -40.50 5.90 19.24
C GLU A 842 -40.20 5.53 20.70
N ARG A 843 -39.80 6.50 21.52
CA ARG A 843 -39.58 6.38 22.96
C ARG A 843 -40.78 5.82 23.74
N GLU A 844 -41.99 5.80 23.18
CA GLU A 844 -43.16 5.16 23.79
C GLU A 844 -43.55 3.82 23.21
N LEU A 845 -43.44 3.63 21.90
CA LEU A 845 -43.43 2.28 21.34
C LEU A 845 -42.42 1.41 22.10
N VAL A 846 -41.26 1.98 22.44
CA VAL A 846 -40.25 1.40 23.33
C VAL A 846 -40.74 1.21 24.77
N ARG A 847 -41.26 2.25 25.45
CA ARG A 847 -41.75 2.10 26.85
C ARG A 847 -42.85 1.04 26.95
N ILE A 848 -43.72 0.94 25.94
CA ILE A 848 -44.80 -0.04 25.86
C ILE A 848 -44.24 -1.43 25.53
N GLU A 849 -43.41 -1.59 24.48
CA GLU A 849 -42.86 -2.89 24.11
C GLU A 849 -41.94 -3.46 25.21
N TRP A 850 -41.15 -2.62 25.88
CA TRP A 850 -40.33 -3.01 27.03
C TRP A 850 -41.18 -3.56 28.19
N MET A 851 -42.33 -2.93 28.47
CA MET A 851 -43.30 -3.43 29.46
C MET A 851 -43.93 -4.78 29.09
N TYR A 852 -43.91 -5.19 27.81
CA TYR A 852 -44.52 -6.44 27.33
C TYR A 852 -43.52 -7.45 26.74
N LEU A 853 -42.21 -7.21 26.83
CA LEU A 853 -41.15 -7.97 26.15
C LEU A 853 -41.15 -9.48 26.49
N ALA A 854 -41.49 -9.85 27.74
CA ALA A 854 -41.47 -11.25 28.18
C ALA A 854 -42.59 -12.14 27.58
N ILE A 855 -43.53 -11.56 26.84
CA ILE A 855 -44.62 -12.26 26.12
C ILE A 855 -44.55 -12.04 24.59
N MET A 856 -43.34 -11.76 24.08
CA MET A 856 -43.01 -11.65 22.66
C MET A 856 -42.12 -12.84 22.23
N GLY A 857 -42.23 -13.24 20.97
CA GLY A 857 -41.59 -14.44 20.41
C GLY A 857 -42.55 -15.62 20.17
N GLU A 858 -43.61 -15.77 20.98
CA GLU A 858 -44.72 -16.68 20.67
C GLU A 858 -45.67 -16.08 19.60
N GLU A 859 -46.29 -16.95 18.80
CA GLU A 859 -47.23 -16.61 17.70
C GLU A 859 -46.74 -15.56 16.68
N GLY A 860 -45.43 -15.28 16.62
CA GLY A 860 -44.84 -14.36 15.64
C GLY A 860 -44.99 -12.87 15.98
N LEU A 861 -45.28 -12.51 17.24
CA LEU A 861 -45.14 -11.12 17.70
C LEU A 861 -43.70 -10.86 18.15
N THR A 862 -42.90 -10.19 17.32
CA THR A 862 -41.56 -9.70 17.67
C THR A 862 -41.61 -8.28 18.26
N PRO A 863 -40.62 -7.89 19.08
CA PRO A 863 -40.49 -6.54 19.63
C PRO A 863 -39.90 -5.58 18.58
N VAL A 864 -40.64 -5.35 17.49
CA VAL A 864 -40.14 -4.66 16.29
C VAL A 864 -39.67 -3.23 16.60
N THR A 865 -40.29 -2.49 17.53
CA THR A 865 -39.78 -1.16 17.86
C THR A 865 -38.64 -1.21 18.86
N LEU A 866 -38.51 -2.20 19.73
CA LEU A 866 -37.26 -2.36 20.49
C LEU A 866 -36.10 -2.79 19.58
N GLU A 867 -36.31 -3.69 18.63
CA GLU A 867 -35.27 -4.09 17.69
C GLU A 867 -34.95 -2.97 16.68
N ARG A 868 -35.95 -2.19 16.25
CA ARG A 868 -35.74 -0.96 15.47
C ARG A 868 -35.04 0.11 16.30
N LYS A 869 -35.39 0.29 17.57
CA LYS A 869 -34.80 1.31 18.45
C LYS A 869 -33.43 0.92 19.00
N LEU A 870 -33.12 -0.38 19.08
CA LEU A 870 -31.74 -0.85 19.11
C LEU A 870 -31.03 -0.49 17.80
N ALA A 871 -31.68 -0.58 16.64
CA ALA A 871 -31.12 -0.23 15.32
C ALA A 871 -31.17 1.28 14.93
N THR A 872 -31.78 2.16 15.73
CA THR A 872 -31.91 3.62 15.49
C THR A 872 -31.42 4.49 16.65
N GLU A 873 -31.45 4.04 17.91
CA GLU A 873 -30.97 4.80 19.08
C GLU A 873 -29.81 4.08 19.80
N PRO A 874 -28.55 4.38 19.45
CA PRO A 874 -27.34 3.84 20.09
C PRO A 874 -27.30 3.98 21.62
N ALA A 875 -27.87 5.07 22.15
CA ALA A 875 -27.97 5.31 23.59
C ALA A 875 -28.78 4.21 24.29
N PHE A 876 -29.89 3.77 23.69
CA PHE A 876 -30.69 2.69 24.24
C PHE A 876 -30.02 1.32 24.08
N PHE A 877 -29.31 1.09 22.97
CA PHE A 877 -28.46 -0.10 22.86
C PHE A 877 -27.45 -0.15 24.02
N ASN A 878 -26.80 0.97 24.35
CA ASN A 878 -25.89 1.04 25.50
C ASN A 878 -26.61 0.86 26.84
N GLU A 879 -27.81 1.42 27.04
CA GLU A 879 -28.63 1.16 28.24
C GLU A 879 -28.92 -0.35 28.40
N ILE A 880 -29.35 -1.03 27.34
CA ILE A 880 -29.62 -2.47 27.37
C ILE A 880 -28.32 -3.28 27.56
N LEU A 881 -27.21 -2.87 26.94
CA LEU A 881 -25.88 -3.45 27.14
C LEU A 881 -25.43 -3.34 28.62
N CYS A 882 -25.72 -2.21 29.27
CA CYS A 882 -25.44 -1.99 30.69
C CYS A 882 -26.28 -2.87 31.64
N LEU A 883 -27.50 -3.22 31.23
CA LEU A 883 -28.38 -4.13 31.97
C LEU A 883 -28.04 -5.61 31.75
N ALA A 884 -27.50 -5.97 30.58
CA ALA A 884 -27.11 -7.32 30.24
C ALA A 884 -25.69 -7.71 30.72
N TYR A 885 -24.74 -6.76 30.70
CA TYR A 885 -23.32 -7.01 30.96
C TYR A 885 -22.76 -6.08 32.05
N LYS A 886 -21.78 -6.59 32.83
CA LYS A 886 -21.00 -5.82 33.81
C LYS A 886 -19.92 -4.95 33.14
N GLU A 887 -19.40 -3.95 33.86
CA GLU A 887 -18.19 -3.24 33.46
C GLU A 887 -16.98 -4.19 33.29
N LYS A 888 -16.07 -3.81 32.38
CA LYS A 888 -14.77 -4.44 32.17
C LYS A 888 -13.95 -4.43 33.48
N GLY A 889 -13.65 -5.62 34.01
CA GLY A 889 -12.89 -5.80 35.25
C GLY A 889 -13.72 -5.86 36.55
N ALA A 890 -15.01 -5.51 36.55
CA ALA A 890 -15.83 -5.53 37.77
C ALA A 890 -16.10 -6.95 38.32
N GLU A 891 -16.40 -7.09 39.61
CA GLU A 891 -16.81 -8.38 40.20
C GLU A 891 -18.24 -8.79 39.78
N LYS A 892 -18.57 -10.08 39.89
CA LYS A 892 -19.89 -10.60 39.53
C LYS A 892 -20.89 -10.39 40.68
N ARG A 893 -21.64 -9.28 40.62
CA ARG A 893 -22.76 -9.00 41.53
C ARG A 893 -23.83 -10.11 41.50
N VAL A 894 -24.37 -10.46 42.68
CA VAL A 894 -25.59 -11.27 42.80
C VAL A 894 -26.80 -10.36 42.63
N LEU A 895 -27.64 -10.64 41.63
CA LEU A 895 -28.91 -9.95 41.38
C LEU A 895 -30.05 -10.70 42.08
N THR A 896 -31.16 -10.01 42.38
CA THR A 896 -32.38 -10.67 42.90
C THR A 896 -33.65 -10.05 42.34
N GLY A 897 -34.65 -10.88 42.04
CA GLY A 897 -36.03 -10.46 41.79
C GLY A 897 -36.18 -9.53 40.57
N LYS A 898 -36.47 -8.24 40.80
CA LYS A 898 -36.65 -7.26 39.71
C LYS A 898 -35.36 -7.05 38.90
N GLU A 899 -34.20 -6.94 39.56
CA GLU A 899 -32.92 -6.70 38.87
C GLU A 899 -32.53 -7.87 37.97
N GLU A 900 -32.73 -9.09 38.47
CA GLU A 900 -32.51 -10.35 37.75
C GLU A 900 -33.45 -10.47 36.53
N THR A 901 -34.73 -10.13 36.70
CA THR A 901 -35.71 -10.14 35.61
C THR A 901 -35.34 -9.14 34.50
N ILE A 902 -34.85 -7.95 34.88
CA ILE A 902 -34.41 -6.93 33.93
C ILE A 902 -33.16 -7.40 33.15
N ALA A 903 -32.15 -7.92 33.84
CA ALA A 903 -30.92 -8.42 33.21
C ALA A 903 -31.19 -9.59 32.25
N ILE A 904 -32.06 -10.54 32.63
CA ILE A 904 -32.47 -11.66 31.76
C ILE A 904 -33.21 -11.15 30.51
N ASN A 905 -34.09 -10.17 30.65
CA ASN A 905 -34.80 -9.58 29.51
C ASN A 905 -33.88 -8.79 28.58
N ALA A 906 -32.92 -8.03 29.12
CA ALA A 906 -31.91 -7.31 28.34
C ALA A 906 -31.00 -8.28 27.57
N HIS A 907 -30.45 -9.29 28.24
CA HIS A 907 -29.61 -10.31 27.60
C HIS A 907 -30.40 -11.13 26.56
N ARG A 908 -31.68 -11.44 26.80
CA ARG A 908 -32.55 -12.08 25.80
C ARG A 908 -32.69 -11.21 24.56
N LEU A 909 -33.05 -9.94 24.73
CA LEU A 909 -33.30 -9.00 23.63
C LEU A 909 -32.08 -8.90 22.70
N LEU A 910 -30.87 -8.68 23.25
CA LEU A 910 -29.64 -8.59 22.48
C LEU A 910 -29.30 -9.88 21.71
N ASN A 911 -29.48 -11.06 22.33
CA ASN A 911 -29.21 -12.34 21.66
C ASN A 911 -30.28 -12.74 20.63
N SER A 912 -31.50 -12.19 20.72
CA SER A 912 -32.57 -12.42 19.74
C SER A 912 -32.58 -11.41 18.58
N TRP A 913 -31.83 -10.31 18.69
CA TRP A 913 -31.86 -9.16 17.80
C TRP A 913 -31.42 -9.49 16.37
N ARG A 914 -32.25 -9.15 15.38
CA ARG A 914 -32.01 -9.45 13.95
C ARG A 914 -32.15 -8.25 13.02
N ILE A 915 -32.77 -7.16 13.47
CA ILE A 915 -32.86 -5.92 12.70
C ILE A 915 -31.50 -5.23 12.75
N ILE A 916 -30.91 -4.95 11.59
CA ILE A 916 -29.57 -4.35 11.49
C ILE A 916 -29.71 -2.82 11.51
N PRO A 917 -28.82 -2.08 12.20
CA PRO A 917 -28.75 -0.62 12.09
C PRO A 917 -28.75 -0.16 10.64
N GLY A 918 -29.65 0.75 10.28
CA GLY A 918 -29.84 1.23 8.92
C GLY A 918 -30.57 0.28 7.94
N SER A 919 -31.07 -0.89 8.36
CA SER A 919 -31.88 -1.73 7.46
C SER A 919 -33.25 -1.10 7.22
N GLU A 920 -33.63 -0.93 5.95
CA GLU A 920 -34.98 -0.50 5.57
C GLU A 920 -35.92 -1.70 5.39
N ALA A 921 -37.23 -1.42 5.23
CA ALA A 921 -38.24 -2.45 5.10
C ALA A 921 -38.09 -3.22 3.77
N ILE A 922 -37.56 -4.45 3.88
CA ILE A 922 -37.28 -5.43 2.81
C ILE A 922 -35.97 -5.18 2.05
N GLY A 923 -34.89 -5.78 2.57
CA GLY A 923 -33.73 -6.20 1.77
C GLY A 923 -32.69 -5.13 1.41
N GLU A 924 -32.94 -3.86 1.71
CA GLU A 924 -31.98 -2.77 1.47
C GLU A 924 -31.41 -2.25 2.79
N LEU A 925 -30.12 -1.91 2.79
CA LEU A 925 -29.34 -1.54 3.97
C LEU A 925 -28.64 -0.20 3.71
N ASP A 926 -29.08 0.85 4.43
CA ASP A 926 -28.53 2.19 4.32
C ASP A 926 -27.17 2.29 5.01
N LYS A 927 -26.13 2.47 4.19
CA LYS A 927 -24.73 2.64 4.62
C LYS A 927 -24.53 3.80 5.58
N GLN A 928 -25.22 4.92 5.38
CA GLN A 928 -25.02 6.13 6.17
C GLN A 928 -25.67 5.98 7.55
N LYS A 929 -26.91 5.48 7.60
CA LYS A 929 -27.61 5.15 8.86
C LYS A 929 -26.85 4.10 9.67
N LEU A 930 -26.36 3.03 9.03
CA LEU A 930 -25.50 2.01 9.66
C LEU A 930 -24.23 2.61 10.27
N THR A 931 -23.54 3.50 9.53
CA THR A 931 -22.27 4.09 9.97
C THR A 931 -22.46 5.01 11.18
N ILE A 932 -23.41 5.95 11.10
CA ILE A 932 -23.69 6.92 12.17
C ILE A 932 -24.07 6.20 13.46
N TRP A 933 -24.96 5.20 13.38
CA TRP A 933 -25.38 4.41 14.53
C TRP A 933 -24.19 3.71 15.23
N ILE A 934 -23.24 3.18 14.47
CA ILE A 934 -22.09 2.46 15.03
C ILE A 934 -21.13 3.40 15.75
N ASP A 935 -20.85 4.57 15.17
CA ASP A 935 -19.86 5.48 15.74
C ASP A 935 -20.40 6.16 17.03
N GLU A 936 -21.69 6.49 17.09
CA GLU A 936 -22.39 6.84 18.34
C GLU A 936 -22.40 5.70 19.37
N MET A 937 -22.67 4.46 18.94
CA MET A 937 -22.69 3.28 19.84
C MET A 937 -21.33 3.06 20.50
N LYS A 938 -20.23 3.20 19.74
CA LYS A 938 -18.86 3.09 20.26
C LYS A 938 -18.59 4.10 21.37
N GLU A 939 -18.92 5.38 21.16
CA GLU A 939 -18.68 6.43 22.16
C GLU A 939 -19.42 6.10 23.47
N MET A 940 -20.70 5.75 23.35
CA MET A 940 -21.55 5.47 24.51
C MET A 940 -21.12 4.19 25.25
N ALA A 941 -20.74 3.14 24.52
CA ALA A 941 -20.24 1.89 25.10
C ALA A 941 -18.81 2.01 25.68
N ALA A 942 -17.97 2.92 25.15
CA ALA A 942 -16.69 3.26 25.77
C ALA A 942 -16.89 3.98 27.10
N ASN A 943 -17.79 4.98 27.14
CA ASN A 943 -18.14 5.71 28.35
C ASN A 943 -18.84 4.86 29.44
N SER A 944 -19.26 3.63 29.12
CA SER A 944 -19.84 2.66 30.05
C SER A 944 -18.94 1.44 30.34
N ASP A 945 -17.65 1.49 29.98
CA ASP A 945 -16.67 0.39 30.14
C ASP A 945 -17.13 -0.96 29.52
N ARG A 946 -17.84 -0.89 28.39
CA ARG A 946 -18.49 -2.03 27.71
C ARG A 946 -18.26 -2.08 26.19
N LEU A 947 -17.40 -1.23 25.63
CA LEU A 947 -17.10 -1.13 24.19
C LEU A 947 -16.89 -2.50 23.51
N ASP A 948 -16.02 -3.34 24.07
CA ASP A 948 -15.74 -4.68 23.55
C ASP A 948 -17.02 -5.53 23.39
N MET A 949 -17.96 -5.44 24.35
CA MET A 949 -19.22 -6.17 24.34
C MET A 949 -20.21 -5.57 23.33
N GLY A 950 -20.23 -4.24 23.19
CA GLY A 950 -21.03 -3.56 22.18
C GLY A 950 -20.62 -3.97 20.76
N LEU A 951 -19.31 -3.91 20.47
CA LEU A 951 -18.71 -4.36 19.22
C LEU A 951 -18.94 -5.86 18.95
N ASN A 952 -18.88 -6.70 19.98
CA ASN A 952 -19.13 -8.14 19.84
C ASN A 952 -20.60 -8.44 19.49
N VAL A 953 -21.56 -7.78 20.17
CA VAL A 953 -23.00 -7.96 19.88
C VAL A 953 -23.33 -7.50 18.46
N ILE A 954 -22.92 -6.29 18.05
CA ILE A 954 -23.22 -5.81 16.68
C ILE A 954 -22.54 -6.67 15.61
N GLY A 955 -21.29 -7.09 15.81
CA GLY A 955 -20.58 -7.98 14.89
C GLY A 955 -21.30 -9.32 14.68
N GLY A 956 -21.90 -9.87 15.74
CA GLY A 956 -22.79 -11.03 15.66
C GLY A 956 -24.12 -10.76 14.95
N THR A 957 -24.73 -9.58 15.13
CA THR A 957 -25.98 -9.20 14.46
C THR A 957 -25.80 -8.96 12.96
N LEU A 958 -24.64 -8.45 12.53
CA LEU A 958 -24.30 -8.21 11.11
C LEU A 958 -24.29 -9.50 10.25
N TYR A 959 -24.21 -10.69 10.86
CA TYR A 959 -24.39 -11.96 10.15
C TYR A 959 -25.75 -12.10 9.46
N TYR A 960 -26.81 -11.45 9.99
CA TYR A 960 -28.16 -11.52 9.40
C TYR A 960 -28.35 -10.60 8.18
N ALA A 961 -27.27 -10.00 7.67
CA ALA A 961 -27.33 -9.16 6.48
C ALA A 961 -27.72 -9.99 5.24
N PRO A 962 -28.53 -9.44 4.32
CA PRO A 962 -28.78 -10.09 3.04
C PRO A 962 -27.48 -10.20 2.23
N ALA A 963 -27.43 -11.16 1.30
CA ALA A 963 -26.42 -11.15 0.25
C ALA A 963 -26.55 -9.87 -0.61
N ASP A 964 -25.46 -9.47 -1.27
CA ASP A 964 -25.45 -8.29 -2.11
C ASP A 964 -26.24 -8.49 -3.41
N LYS A 965 -26.82 -7.42 -3.94
CA LYS A 965 -27.59 -7.45 -5.20
C LYS A 965 -26.75 -7.92 -6.39
N ASP A 966 -25.45 -7.65 -6.36
CA ASP A 966 -24.51 -8.02 -7.43
C ASP A 966 -23.99 -9.47 -7.31
N GLY A 967 -24.49 -10.26 -6.35
CA GLY A 967 -24.14 -11.66 -6.17
C GLY A 967 -22.97 -11.93 -5.21
N LEU A 968 -22.39 -10.92 -4.58
CA LEU A 968 -21.48 -11.12 -3.45
C LEU A 968 -22.26 -11.71 -2.27
N TRP A 969 -21.70 -12.73 -1.61
CA TRP A 969 -22.37 -13.51 -0.57
C TRP A 969 -22.71 -12.74 0.73
N ILE A 970 -22.24 -11.50 0.85
CA ILE A 970 -22.43 -10.57 1.97
C ILE A 970 -22.70 -9.17 1.39
N ASN A 971 -23.65 -8.42 1.97
CA ASN A 971 -23.92 -7.04 1.57
C ASN A 971 -22.65 -6.16 1.63
N LYS A 972 -22.40 -5.38 0.57
CA LYS A 972 -21.19 -4.55 0.45
C LYS A 972 -21.03 -3.52 1.57
N ASN A 973 -22.11 -2.96 2.11
CA ASN A 973 -22.02 -1.96 3.19
C ASN A 973 -21.57 -2.60 4.52
N VAL A 974 -21.92 -3.88 4.75
CA VAL A 974 -21.43 -4.67 5.90
C VAL A 974 -19.99 -5.11 5.67
N ALA A 975 -19.67 -5.55 4.46
CA ALA A 975 -18.30 -5.94 4.10
C ALA A 975 -17.33 -4.75 4.23
N GLU A 976 -17.74 -3.55 3.82
CA GLU A 976 -16.96 -2.30 3.96
C GLU A 976 -16.76 -1.91 5.42
N LEU A 977 -17.84 -1.94 6.22
CA LEU A 977 -17.79 -1.70 7.66
C LEU A 977 -16.81 -2.65 8.34
N LEU A 978 -16.96 -3.96 8.14
CA LEU A 978 -16.05 -4.96 8.71
C LEU A 978 -14.62 -4.83 8.15
N ASN A 979 -14.45 -4.31 6.93
CA ASN A 979 -13.14 -4.04 6.35
C ASN A 979 -12.44 -2.79 6.92
N LYS A 980 -13.11 -1.95 7.73
CA LYS A 980 -12.44 -0.83 8.42
C LYS A 980 -11.35 -1.36 9.37
N ARG A 981 -10.26 -0.60 9.48
CA ARG A 981 -9.06 -0.93 10.27
C ARG A 981 -9.36 -1.24 11.73
N GLU A 982 -10.12 -0.40 12.43
CA GLU A 982 -10.34 -0.53 13.88
C GLU A 982 -11.30 -1.66 14.29
N GLU A 983 -12.11 -2.18 13.37
CA GLU A 983 -13.29 -3.01 13.70
C GLU A 983 -12.94 -4.49 13.94
N THR A 984 -11.75 -4.80 14.44
CA THR A 984 -11.27 -6.19 14.65
C THR A 984 -12.21 -7.00 15.53
N ILE A 985 -12.64 -6.46 16.68
CA ILE A 985 -13.61 -7.15 17.58
C ILE A 985 -14.94 -7.44 16.87
N MET A 986 -15.35 -6.58 15.93
CA MET A 986 -16.58 -6.74 15.14
C MET A 986 -16.41 -7.81 14.04
N ARG A 987 -15.25 -7.86 13.38
CA ARG A 987 -14.85 -8.95 12.47
C ARG A 987 -14.79 -10.29 13.17
N ASP A 988 -14.13 -10.35 14.32
CA ASP A 988 -13.94 -11.58 15.08
C ASP A 988 -15.29 -12.12 15.59
N ALA A 989 -16.20 -11.23 15.99
CA ALA A 989 -17.57 -11.61 16.34
C ALA A 989 -18.37 -12.11 15.12
N TYR A 990 -18.18 -11.51 13.95
CA TYR A 990 -18.82 -11.94 12.70
C TYR A 990 -18.32 -13.33 12.24
N THR A 991 -17.01 -13.60 12.26
CA THR A 991 -16.46 -14.93 11.94
C THR A 991 -16.82 -15.98 13.01
N THR A 992 -16.79 -15.60 14.30
CA THR A 992 -17.28 -16.44 15.40
C THR A 992 -18.76 -16.78 15.23
N LYS A 993 -19.57 -15.86 14.75
CA LYS A 993 -20.99 -16.10 14.45
C LYS A 993 -21.17 -17.08 13.29
N ILE A 994 -20.40 -16.94 12.19
CA ILE A 994 -20.38 -17.91 11.09
C ILE A 994 -20.03 -19.32 11.59
N PHE A 995 -19.01 -19.44 12.44
CA PHE A 995 -18.61 -20.73 13.03
C PHE A 995 -19.72 -21.34 13.90
N ASN A 996 -20.31 -20.55 14.80
CA ASN A 996 -21.33 -21.02 15.73
C ASN A 996 -22.64 -21.46 15.06
N GLU A 997 -23.00 -20.93 13.89
CA GLU A 997 -24.20 -21.35 13.16
C GLU A 997 -24.07 -22.76 12.54
N ARG A 998 -22.87 -23.37 12.47
CA ARG A 998 -22.71 -24.83 12.18
C ARG A 998 -23.27 -25.70 13.31
N GLY A 999 -23.24 -25.19 14.55
CA GLY A 999 -23.65 -25.94 15.74
C GLY A 999 -22.72 -27.12 16.08
N ALA A 1000 -23.16 -27.96 17.02
CA ALA A 1000 -22.41 -29.13 17.45
C ALA A 1000 -22.44 -30.25 16.39
N HIS A 1001 -21.26 -30.68 15.97
CA HIS A 1001 -21.02 -31.68 14.93
C HIS A 1001 -19.90 -32.65 15.36
N PHE A 1002 -19.66 -33.70 14.58
CA PHE A 1002 -18.53 -34.61 14.76
C PHE A 1002 -17.71 -34.65 13.47
N ILE A 1003 -16.39 -34.56 13.61
CA ILE A 1003 -15.43 -34.68 12.51
C ILE A 1003 -15.18 -36.16 12.23
N ASP A 1004 -15.09 -36.55 10.95
CA ASP A 1004 -14.77 -37.92 10.56
C ASP A 1004 -13.26 -38.13 10.31
N ARG A 1005 -12.83 -39.39 10.21
CA ARG A 1005 -11.42 -39.79 10.01
C ARG A 1005 -10.83 -39.46 8.64
N THR A 1006 -11.51 -38.61 7.86
CA THR A 1006 -11.04 -38.12 6.56
C THR A 1006 -11.01 -36.59 6.49
N GLY A 1007 -11.53 -35.88 7.50
CA GLY A 1007 -11.61 -34.41 7.52
C GLY A 1007 -12.37 -33.83 6.33
N ALA A 1008 -13.24 -34.62 5.68
CA ALA A 1008 -13.73 -34.29 4.35
C ALA A 1008 -14.71 -33.10 4.35
N GLU A 1009 -15.52 -32.93 5.40
CA GLU A 1009 -16.35 -31.72 5.56
C GLU A 1009 -15.47 -30.49 5.86
N GLU A 1010 -14.44 -30.67 6.68
CA GLU A 1010 -13.53 -29.62 7.14
C GLU A 1010 -12.71 -29.05 5.97
N PHE A 1011 -12.16 -29.89 5.10
CA PHE A 1011 -11.48 -29.42 3.89
C PHE A 1011 -12.44 -28.76 2.88
N GLN A 1012 -13.69 -29.24 2.78
CA GLN A 1012 -14.73 -28.58 1.96
C GLN A 1012 -15.09 -27.19 2.51
N LEU A 1013 -15.22 -27.05 3.84
CA LEU A 1013 -15.45 -25.77 4.50
C LEU A 1013 -14.25 -24.83 4.35
N ALA A 1014 -13.01 -25.34 4.51
CA ALA A 1014 -11.80 -24.58 4.24
C ALA A 1014 -11.78 -24.03 2.80
N SER A 1015 -11.98 -24.88 1.79
CA SER A 1015 -12.06 -24.45 0.38
C SER A 1015 -13.17 -23.43 0.14
N HIS A 1016 -14.36 -23.65 0.70
CA HIS A 1016 -15.49 -22.72 0.60
C HIS A 1016 -15.21 -21.35 1.21
N TYR A 1017 -14.49 -21.29 2.34
CA TYR A 1017 -14.12 -20.03 2.98
C TYR A 1017 -12.91 -19.34 2.32
N PHE A 1018 -11.98 -20.08 1.72
CA PHE A 1018 -10.96 -19.52 0.83
C PHE A 1018 -11.57 -18.87 -0.43
N GLU A 1019 -12.51 -19.54 -1.11
CA GLU A 1019 -13.25 -18.97 -2.26
C GLU A 1019 -13.99 -17.68 -1.86
N LYS A 1020 -14.66 -17.68 -0.70
CA LYS A 1020 -15.34 -16.50 -0.15
C LYS A 1020 -14.38 -15.35 0.18
N ALA A 1021 -13.16 -15.67 0.65
CA ALA A 1021 -12.13 -14.68 0.93
C ALA A 1021 -11.56 -14.04 -0.34
N ASP A 1022 -11.28 -14.82 -1.39
CA ASP A 1022 -10.84 -14.27 -2.68
C ASP A 1022 -11.95 -13.44 -3.35
N GLN A 1023 -13.23 -13.81 -3.21
CA GLN A 1023 -14.36 -12.97 -3.64
C GLN A 1023 -14.42 -11.62 -2.90
N LEU A 1024 -14.16 -11.61 -1.59
CA LEU A 1024 -14.07 -10.38 -0.79
C LEU A 1024 -12.88 -9.51 -1.23
N GLU A 1025 -11.71 -10.11 -1.41
CA GLU A 1025 -10.49 -9.40 -1.82
C GLU A 1025 -10.67 -8.74 -3.20
N LEU A 1026 -11.25 -9.46 -4.17
CA LEU A 1026 -11.57 -8.91 -5.49
C LEU A 1026 -12.65 -7.80 -5.44
N ASN A 1027 -13.44 -7.72 -4.37
CA ASN A 1027 -14.36 -6.60 -4.08
C ASN A 1027 -13.72 -5.51 -3.19
N ASN A 1028 -12.39 -5.53 -3.02
CA ASN A 1028 -11.56 -4.60 -2.23
C ASN A 1028 -11.61 -4.79 -0.69
N PHE A 1029 -12.31 -5.80 -0.18
CA PHE A 1029 -12.50 -6.04 1.26
C PHE A 1029 -11.39 -6.90 1.89
N PHE A 1030 -10.14 -6.49 1.72
CA PHE A 1030 -8.96 -7.31 2.07
C PHE A 1030 -8.82 -7.64 3.58
N ARG A 1031 -9.23 -6.76 4.50
CA ARG A 1031 -9.14 -6.99 5.96
C ARG A 1031 -10.18 -8.01 6.43
N LEU A 1032 -11.37 -8.05 5.81
CA LEU A 1032 -12.35 -9.10 6.05
C LEU A 1032 -11.96 -10.40 5.33
N ALA A 1033 -11.41 -10.32 4.11
CA ALA A 1033 -10.86 -11.48 3.40
C ALA A 1033 -9.78 -12.20 4.24
N SER A 1034 -8.88 -11.46 4.88
CA SER A 1034 -7.85 -12.02 5.77
C SER A 1034 -8.47 -12.81 6.93
N SER A 1035 -9.44 -12.24 7.65
CA SER A 1035 -10.19 -12.96 8.71
C SER A 1035 -10.96 -14.19 8.20
N MET A 1036 -11.45 -14.17 6.95
CA MET A 1036 -12.05 -15.35 6.32
C MET A 1036 -11.03 -16.42 5.91
N ARG A 1037 -9.78 -16.06 5.60
CA ARG A 1037 -8.66 -17.01 5.40
C ARG A 1037 -8.19 -17.61 6.73
N GLU A 1038 -8.20 -16.85 7.83
CA GLU A 1038 -7.95 -17.40 9.16
C GLU A 1038 -9.00 -18.47 9.51
N LEU A 1039 -10.29 -18.17 9.33
CA LEU A 1039 -11.38 -19.15 9.48
C LEU A 1039 -11.22 -20.38 8.57
N ALA A 1040 -10.80 -20.20 7.31
CA ALA A 1040 -10.56 -21.30 6.37
C ALA A 1040 -9.42 -22.23 6.84
N ARG A 1041 -8.30 -21.65 7.31
CA ARG A 1041 -7.16 -22.39 7.86
C ARG A 1041 -7.50 -23.09 9.18
N ASP A 1042 -8.40 -22.53 10.00
CA ASP A 1042 -8.91 -23.20 11.20
C ASP A 1042 -9.66 -24.49 10.87
N TYR A 1043 -10.47 -24.50 9.81
CA TYR A 1043 -11.09 -25.75 9.31
C TYR A 1043 -10.04 -26.70 8.72
N GLU A 1044 -9.09 -26.22 7.92
CA GLU A 1044 -8.01 -27.05 7.37
C GLU A 1044 -7.18 -27.73 8.48
N ARG A 1045 -6.87 -27.00 9.55
CA ARG A 1045 -6.17 -27.50 10.74
C ARG A 1045 -6.98 -28.57 11.48
N GLN A 1046 -8.29 -28.34 11.68
CA GLN A 1046 -9.18 -29.35 12.24
C GLN A 1046 -9.20 -30.63 11.40
N GLY A 1047 -9.28 -30.51 10.06
CA GLY A 1047 -9.19 -31.65 9.14
C GLY A 1047 -7.86 -32.41 9.24
N LYS A 1048 -6.72 -31.70 9.36
CA LYS A 1048 -5.39 -32.32 9.55
C LYS A 1048 -5.27 -33.10 10.87
N ILE A 1049 -5.69 -32.50 12.00
CA ILE A 1049 -5.55 -33.13 13.33
C ILE A 1049 -6.27 -34.49 13.36
N TYR A 1050 -7.50 -34.57 12.87
CA TYR A 1050 -8.29 -35.81 12.81
C TYR A 1050 -7.82 -36.87 11.79
N ILE A 1051 -6.68 -36.62 11.12
CA ILE A 1051 -5.98 -37.55 10.22
C ILE A 1051 -4.62 -37.99 10.82
N GLU A 1052 -4.06 -37.21 11.75
CA GLU A 1052 -2.88 -37.58 12.53
C GLU A 1052 -3.22 -38.45 13.77
N GLU A 1053 -4.49 -38.44 14.24
CA GLU A 1053 -5.03 -39.26 15.36
C GLU A 1053 -5.62 -40.65 14.98
#